data_AF-A0A8T0S9L8-F1
#
_entry.id   AF-A0A8T0S9L8-F1
#
_cell.length_a   1.000
_cell.length_b   1.000
_cell.length_c   1.000
_cell.angle_alpha   90.00
_cell.angle_beta   90.00
_cell.angle_gamma   90.00
#
_symmetry.space_group_name_H-M   'P 1'
#
loop_
_entity.id
_entity.type
_entity.pdbx_description
1 polymer ?
#
loop_
_entity_poly.entity_id
_entity_poly.type
_entity_poly.pdbx_seq_one_letter_code
_entity_poly.pdbx_strand_id
1 'polypeptide(L)'
;MKISELSPEYRQPPPHAGLLTDLNRVVADVEAFDTSDSSSPEKLAADLRRLLTNLASAASSSSGLDGAFRVKVWHLAFRLWNACVDRANHSFPSRVAEAEIRQAAPELLLVAGLPEDIPDAPAKAASFFHRTGLVWLDLGRPDLASACFEKATPLVSAADTEGDRAVLLDLNLARARAASIVGEQALAVALLSRSKPLAASSPEGVKALAEEYLRIGQAALATKPPDPAIDASSLLTEALDLCEKAAASPTTPTTPGSTPATPNLQGIKDQCLRFLAVERLEAKDYEGTLRCISVRRTLLGLGEEHPSIGFMALRACLGSGNMAEAERELETLMANARAPDFLCVSAAELYLASTGPDAAFKVLNVLAARCCAGAAAAAVRVLKKVVETAGGGTGRARVIAELVSDERVVKLFDGPANTHERNTMHALLWTCGTEHFHAKNYEIGADLIERSMLYVSRDEESRSRRADCFRVLCLCHMALRHLDRAQEFITEAEKVEPNIRCAFLKILLQKEEEDEAIKLMRTMVGYVDFNPEFLTLSIHEAMACKSVRVAIAASTFLLGLYSAGKPMPMTEAAVLRNIIALLLREPGSEAEILKYSRRAKLRMAELGMEAVCGKGTVGLRERNWFAVKLWNMAIKMAKEKKYDYCTEFFELAAEFFSSGNGEDDANHLLVCKSLIMSVAAKLLTDELNKSPLSDSDLKKGIEMLSRAGKLPSVLMTSDQLEDNNLPFLHTFNFYKLLNRMDTSAHPQQLQLVKNFAASKACTPGHLLKLEEIASQGTQPNLQVAEFLLKASITTALASHSPNYGIISIALRRLARIAGLQDSSGSMSDAVYDVFRQAYQIVVGLRDGEYPFEEAQWLTLTAWNKSGLASRLGQCSIARKWMKMAIDLARHFESMKQYVSGMEEHFERFQKVSGKEPDECSQQDGAPSTSLSGSVSQPGLA
;
A
#
# COMPACT_ATOMS: atom_id res chain seq x y z
N MET A 1 -17.51 88.98 -93.63
CA MET A 1 -17.14 89.28 -92.23
C MET A 1 -16.33 88.10 -91.70
N LYS A 2 -15.25 88.36 -90.94
CA LYS A 2 -14.15 87.42 -90.68
C LYS A 2 -14.49 86.34 -89.65
N ILE A 3 -13.87 85.16 -89.83
CA ILE A 3 -13.84 83.98 -88.96
C ILE A 3 -12.89 84.27 -87.78
N SER A 4 -13.31 85.14 -86.85
CA SER A 4 -12.54 85.43 -85.63
C SER A 4 -13.40 85.68 -84.38
N GLU A 5 -14.68 85.30 -84.38
CA GLU A 5 -15.62 85.53 -83.27
C GLU A 5 -16.35 84.25 -82.79
N LEU A 6 -15.75 83.08 -83.00
CA LEU A 6 -16.23 81.81 -82.43
C LEU A 6 -15.17 81.22 -81.51
N SER A 7 -15.09 81.73 -80.28
CA SER A 7 -14.47 81.05 -79.14
C SER A 7 -15.36 81.28 -77.91
N PRO A 8 -15.79 80.22 -77.20
CA PRO A 8 -16.47 80.40 -75.92
C PRO A 8 -15.44 80.90 -74.90
N GLU A 9 -15.75 82.01 -74.26
CA GLU A 9 -15.03 82.48 -73.08
C GLU A 9 -15.01 81.37 -72.03
N TYR A 10 -13.80 80.95 -71.68
CA TYR A 10 -13.51 80.14 -70.51
C TYR A 10 -14.00 80.90 -69.26
N ARG A 11 -15.23 80.62 -68.78
CA ARG A 11 -15.53 80.83 -67.36
C ARG A 11 -14.60 79.91 -66.60
N GLN A 12 -13.66 80.45 -65.84
CA GLN A 12 -12.95 79.65 -64.85
C GLN A 12 -14.00 78.96 -63.99
N PRO A 13 -13.96 77.62 -63.85
CA PRO A 13 -14.89 76.92 -62.99
C PRO A 13 -14.79 77.54 -61.59
N PRO A 14 -15.91 77.69 -60.87
CA PRO A 14 -15.85 78.23 -59.51
C PRO A 14 -14.81 77.46 -58.71
N PRO A 15 -14.01 78.13 -57.86
CA PRO A 15 -13.02 77.44 -57.04
C PRO A 15 -13.73 76.28 -56.33
N HIS A 16 -13.16 75.07 -56.43
CA HIS A 16 -13.70 73.82 -55.87
C HIS A 16 -14.86 73.13 -56.64
N ALA A 17 -15.23 73.55 -57.86
CA ALA A 17 -16.27 72.88 -58.67
C ALA A 17 -16.01 71.38 -58.94
N GLY A 18 -14.74 70.99 -59.09
CA GLY A 18 -14.33 69.59 -59.24
C GLY A 18 -14.71 68.74 -58.02
N LEU A 19 -14.54 69.28 -56.81
CA LEU A 19 -14.87 68.56 -55.57
C LEU A 19 -16.38 68.29 -55.42
N LEU A 20 -17.23 69.22 -55.86
CA LEU A 20 -18.68 69.02 -55.84
C LEU A 20 -19.12 67.95 -56.85
N THR A 21 -18.47 67.93 -58.01
CA THR A 21 -18.76 66.95 -59.08
C THR A 21 -18.33 65.54 -58.65
N ASP A 22 -17.13 65.43 -58.05
CA ASP A 22 -16.65 64.17 -57.48
C ASP A 22 -17.51 63.69 -56.31
N LEU A 23 -17.95 64.59 -55.41
CA LEU A 23 -18.86 64.24 -54.32
C LEU A 23 -20.21 63.73 -54.84
N ASN A 24 -20.83 64.42 -55.81
CA ASN A 24 -22.10 63.98 -56.39
C ASN A 24 -21.98 62.62 -57.10
N ARG A 25 -20.84 62.34 -57.75
CA ARG A 25 -20.57 61.01 -58.33
C ARG A 25 -20.52 59.94 -57.24
N VAL A 26 -19.73 60.15 -56.18
CA VAL A 26 -19.58 59.14 -55.12
C VAL A 26 -20.90 58.93 -54.35
N VAL A 27 -21.71 59.97 -54.15
CA VAL A 27 -23.06 59.83 -53.58
C VAL A 27 -23.97 59.00 -54.49
N ALA A 28 -23.92 59.22 -55.81
CA ALA A 28 -24.67 58.41 -56.77
C ALA A 28 -24.19 56.95 -56.80
N ASP A 29 -22.88 56.71 -56.64
CA ASP A 29 -22.31 55.35 -56.56
C ASP A 29 -22.81 54.63 -55.29
N VAL A 30 -22.98 55.33 -54.16
CA VAL A 30 -23.59 54.77 -52.93
C VAL A 30 -25.09 54.52 -53.11
N GLU A 31 -25.81 55.41 -53.80
CA GLU A 31 -27.23 55.23 -54.14
C GLU A 31 -27.44 54.02 -55.07
N ALA A 32 -26.54 53.78 -56.02
CA ALA A 32 -26.64 52.72 -57.04
C ALA A 32 -26.02 51.38 -56.63
N PHE A 33 -25.21 51.33 -55.56
CA PHE A 33 -24.46 50.16 -55.11
C PHE A 33 -25.27 48.85 -55.11
N ASP A 34 -24.96 47.89 -55.99
CA ASP A 34 -25.59 46.55 -55.99
C ASP A 34 -24.56 45.48 -55.58
N THR A 35 -25.01 44.40 -54.94
CA THR A 35 -24.12 43.34 -54.40
C THR A 35 -23.30 42.61 -55.46
N SER A 36 -23.61 42.81 -56.75
CA SER A 36 -22.91 42.25 -57.91
C SER A 36 -21.84 43.16 -58.52
N ASP A 37 -21.69 44.41 -58.08
CA ASP A 37 -20.74 45.37 -58.67
C ASP A 37 -19.34 45.31 -58.05
N SER A 38 -18.33 45.62 -58.88
CA SER A 38 -16.89 45.46 -58.56
C SER A 38 -16.28 46.51 -57.61
N SER A 39 -17.04 47.53 -57.19
CA SER A 39 -16.58 48.51 -56.20
C SER A 39 -16.79 47.97 -54.79
N SER A 40 -15.71 47.70 -54.05
CA SER A 40 -15.88 47.28 -52.65
C SER A 40 -16.41 48.45 -51.80
N PRO A 41 -17.30 48.21 -50.83
CA PRO A 41 -17.82 49.25 -49.95
C PRO A 41 -16.70 49.98 -49.17
N GLU A 42 -15.59 49.31 -48.89
CA GLU A 42 -14.40 49.91 -48.28
C GLU A 42 -13.74 50.96 -49.19
N LYS A 43 -13.82 50.77 -50.51
CA LYS A 43 -13.29 51.74 -51.49
C LYS A 43 -14.16 53.01 -51.52
N LEU A 44 -15.49 52.85 -51.50
CA LEU A 44 -16.42 53.98 -51.41
C LEU A 44 -16.21 54.78 -50.12
N ALA A 45 -16.04 54.09 -48.99
CA ALA A 45 -15.70 54.72 -47.70
C ALA A 45 -14.38 55.50 -47.77
N ALA A 46 -13.34 54.93 -48.40
CA ALA A 46 -12.04 55.59 -48.58
C ALA A 46 -12.13 56.82 -49.51
N ASP A 47 -12.89 56.74 -50.60
CA ASP A 47 -13.10 57.84 -51.53
C ASP A 47 -13.86 59.00 -50.86
N LEU A 48 -14.90 58.70 -50.06
CA LEU A 48 -15.61 59.70 -49.26
C LEU A 48 -14.70 60.36 -48.21
N ARG A 49 -13.87 59.59 -47.49
CA ARG A 49 -12.89 60.14 -46.53
C ARG A 49 -11.89 61.09 -47.18
N ARG A 50 -11.40 60.75 -48.37
CA ARG A 50 -10.50 61.62 -49.14
C ARG A 50 -11.21 62.91 -49.55
N LEU A 51 -12.43 62.82 -50.07
CA LEU A 51 -13.23 63.98 -50.48
C LEU A 51 -13.57 64.90 -49.29
N LEU A 52 -13.91 64.33 -48.14
CA LEU A 52 -14.13 65.06 -46.90
C LEU A 52 -12.91 65.87 -46.46
N THR A 53 -11.73 65.25 -46.46
CA THR A 53 -10.47 65.94 -46.11
C THR A 53 -10.19 67.11 -47.06
N ASN A 54 -10.42 66.91 -48.35
CA ASN A 54 -10.24 67.95 -49.37
C ASN A 54 -11.27 69.09 -49.22
N LEU A 55 -12.51 68.78 -48.88
CA LEU A 55 -13.55 69.79 -48.62
C LEU A 55 -13.32 70.56 -47.31
N ALA A 56 -12.88 69.88 -46.24
CA ALA A 56 -12.57 70.52 -44.96
C ALA A 56 -11.36 71.48 -45.05
N SER A 57 -10.32 71.09 -45.79
CA SER A 57 -9.17 71.96 -46.08
C SER A 57 -9.55 73.15 -46.95
N ALA A 58 -10.44 72.97 -47.94
CA ALA A 58 -11.01 74.06 -48.72
C ALA A 58 -11.84 75.03 -47.86
N ALA A 59 -12.66 74.50 -46.94
CA ALA A 59 -13.46 75.29 -46.01
C ALA A 59 -12.63 76.14 -45.03
N SER A 60 -11.43 75.67 -44.67
CA SER A 60 -10.50 76.35 -43.75
C SER A 60 -9.55 77.35 -44.44
N SER A 61 -9.58 77.42 -45.78
CA SER A 61 -8.73 78.33 -46.56
C SER A 61 -9.26 79.77 -46.57
N SER A 62 -8.39 80.75 -46.84
CA SER A 62 -8.71 82.19 -46.76
C SER A 62 -9.81 82.67 -47.71
N SER A 63 -10.17 81.87 -48.74
CA SER A 63 -11.28 82.18 -49.65
C SER A 63 -12.65 81.66 -49.18
N GLY A 64 -12.71 80.76 -48.19
CA GLY A 64 -13.94 80.14 -47.69
C GLY A 64 -14.78 79.40 -48.76
N LEU A 65 -15.78 78.64 -48.32
CA LEU A 65 -16.82 78.12 -49.22
C LEU A 65 -17.94 79.15 -49.37
N ASP A 66 -18.36 79.42 -50.61
CA ASP A 66 -19.51 80.27 -50.93
C ASP A 66 -20.84 79.70 -50.40
N GLY A 67 -21.80 80.58 -50.07
CA GLY A 67 -23.09 80.19 -49.49
C GLY A 67 -23.88 79.21 -50.37
N ALA A 68 -23.90 79.43 -51.69
CA ALA A 68 -24.56 78.52 -52.63
C ALA A 68 -23.84 77.16 -52.75
N PHE A 69 -22.52 77.13 -52.51
CA PHE A 69 -21.75 75.89 -52.48
C PHE A 69 -22.05 75.08 -51.21
N ARG A 70 -22.13 75.74 -50.05
CA ARG A 70 -22.48 75.13 -48.76
C ARG A 70 -23.86 74.45 -48.79
N VAL A 71 -24.88 75.12 -49.35
CA VAL A 71 -26.23 74.54 -49.49
C VAL A 71 -26.23 73.30 -50.40
N LYS A 72 -25.44 73.29 -51.48
CA LYS A 72 -25.32 72.09 -52.34
C LYS A 72 -24.63 70.93 -51.64
N VAL A 73 -23.56 71.18 -50.88
CA VAL A 73 -22.92 70.15 -50.05
C VAL A 73 -23.90 69.63 -49.01
N TRP A 74 -24.71 70.50 -48.41
CA TRP A 74 -25.76 70.13 -47.45
C TRP A 74 -26.80 69.19 -48.07
N HIS A 75 -27.34 69.49 -49.26
CA HIS A 75 -28.27 68.58 -49.95
C HIS A 75 -27.64 67.24 -50.33
N LEU A 76 -26.37 67.22 -50.76
CA LEU A 76 -25.65 65.99 -51.07
C LEU A 76 -25.41 65.13 -49.81
N ALA A 77 -25.14 65.75 -48.67
CA ALA A 77 -25.01 65.05 -47.39
C ALA A 77 -26.32 64.40 -46.94
N PHE A 78 -27.47 65.07 -47.14
CA PHE A 78 -28.79 64.49 -46.87
C PHE A 78 -29.14 63.33 -47.82
N ARG A 79 -28.80 63.46 -49.10
CA ARG A 79 -28.95 62.37 -50.07
C ARG A 79 -28.11 61.15 -49.68
N LEU A 80 -26.84 61.38 -49.34
CA LEU A 80 -25.94 60.33 -48.85
C LEU A 80 -26.50 59.65 -47.60
N TRP A 81 -27.03 60.41 -46.64
CA TRP A 81 -27.65 59.88 -45.42
C TRP A 81 -28.83 58.96 -45.74
N ASN A 82 -29.76 59.41 -46.58
CA ASN A 82 -30.94 58.62 -46.95
C ASN A 82 -30.53 57.35 -47.70
N ALA A 83 -29.57 57.44 -48.63
CA ALA A 83 -29.03 56.27 -49.31
C ALA A 83 -28.45 55.24 -48.31
N CYS A 84 -27.72 55.69 -47.28
CA CYS A 84 -27.21 54.80 -46.25
C CYS A 84 -28.35 54.14 -45.43
N VAL A 85 -29.41 54.90 -45.10
CA VAL A 85 -30.56 54.37 -44.34
C VAL A 85 -31.33 53.33 -45.15
N ASP A 86 -31.60 53.60 -46.42
CA ASP A 86 -32.32 52.67 -47.31
C ASP A 86 -31.53 51.37 -47.47
N ARG A 87 -30.20 51.46 -47.59
CA ARG A 87 -29.33 50.30 -47.73
C ARG A 87 -29.17 49.51 -46.43
N ALA A 88 -29.16 50.18 -45.27
CA ALA A 88 -29.18 49.52 -43.95
C ALA A 88 -30.43 48.62 -43.80
N ASN A 89 -31.58 49.06 -44.33
CA ASN A 89 -32.82 48.29 -44.32
C ASN A 89 -32.81 47.06 -45.26
N HIS A 90 -31.92 47.04 -46.26
CA HIS A 90 -31.80 45.98 -47.26
C HIS A 90 -30.55 45.09 -47.10
N SER A 91 -29.86 45.18 -45.96
CA SER A 91 -28.64 44.44 -45.58
C SER A 91 -27.38 44.82 -46.38
N PHE A 92 -26.49 45.60 -45.76
CA PHE A 92 -25.19 45.98 -46.33
C PHE A 92 -24.14 44.85 -46.18
N PRO A 93 -23.22 44.64 -47.14
CA PRO A 93 -22.23 43.55 -47.07
C PRO A 93 -21.21 43.68 -45.93
N SER A 94 -20.87 44.93 -45.56
CA SER A 94 -19.86 45.25 -44.54
C SER A 94 -20.40 46.34 -43.62
N ARG A 95 -20.80 45.95 -42.40
CA ARG A 95 -21.38 46.91 -41.43
C ARG A 95 -20.40 48.00 -40.99
N VAL A 96 -19.09 47.72 -41.01
CA VAL A 96 -18.06 48.72 -40.67
C VAL A 96 -17.91 49.74 -41.80
N ALA A 97 -17.86 49.29 -43.06
CA ALA A 97 -17.81 50.20 -44.20
C ALA A 97 -19.12 51.02 -44.32
N GLU A 98 -20.27 50.41 -44.04
CA GLU A 98 -21.55 51.12 -43.93
C GLU A 98 -21.49 52.25 -42.90
N ALA A 99 -20.97 51.97 -41.70
CA ALA A 99 -20.82 52.96 -40.64
C ALA A 99 -19.86 54.10 -41.04
N GLU A 100 -18.75 53.79 -41.73
CA GLU A 100 -17.83 54.81 -42.27
C GLU A 100 -18.47 55.70 -43.34
N ILE A 101 -19.21 55.11 -44.28
CA ILE A 101 -19.94 55.83 -45.33
C ILE A 101 -21.03 56.70 -44.70
N ARG A 102 -21.76 56.14 -43.74
CA ARG A 102 -22.82 56.85 -42.99
C ARG A 102 -22.26 58.00 -42.16
N GLN A 103 -21.06 57.85 -41.59
CA GLN A 103 -20.37 58.92 -40.87
C GLN A 103 -19.95 60.07 -41.79
N ALA A 104 -19.73 59.82 -43.08
CA ALA A 104 -19.36 60.88 -44.00
C ALA A 104 -20.47 61.95 -44.16
N ALA A 105 -21.74 61.57 -44.08
CA ALA A 105 -22.87 62.49 -44.19
C ALA A 105 -22.89 63.59 -43.10
N PRO A 106 -22.88 63.28 -41.79
CA PRO A 106 -22.84 64.33 -40.76
C PRO A 106 -21.52 65.14 -40.77
N GLU A 107 -20.39 64.56 -41.18
CA GLU A 107 -19.13 65.32 -41.35
C GLU A 107 -19.22 66.31 -42.52
N LEU A 108 -19.89 65.96 -43.62
CA LEU A 108 -20.18 66.87 -44.73
C LEU A 108 -21.10 68.02 -44.28
N LEU A 109 -22.06 67.75 -43.39
CA LEU A 109 -22.90 68.79 -42.78
C LEU A 109 -22.04 69.77 -41.96
N LEU A 110 -21.10 69.29 -41.14
CA LEU A 110 -20.18 70.19 -40.41
C LEU A 110 -19.33 71.05 -41.35
N VAL A 111 -18.81 70.47 -42.43
CA VAL A 111 -17.97 71.19 -43.41
C VAL A 111 -18.76 72.24 -44.18
N ALA A 112 -20.03 71.96 -44.48
CA ALA A 112 -20.93 72.93 -45.12
C ALA A 112 -21.31 74.09 -44.17
N GLY A 113 -21.23 73.91 -42.85
CA GLY A 113 -21.73 74.87 -41.85
C GLY A 113 -23.27 74.93 -41.83
N LEU A 114 -23.85 75.59 -40.84
CA LEU A 114 -25.31 75.69 -40.65
C LEU A 114 -25.88 76.84 -41.51
N PRO A 115 -26.56 76.57 -42.65
CA PRO A 115 -27.10 77.64 -43.48
C PRO A 115 -28.41 78.16 -42.87
N GLU A 116 -28.60 79.48 -42.81
CA GLU A 116 -29.78 80.12 -42.21
C GLU A 116 -31.09 79.77 -42.94
N ASP A 117 -31.01 79.40 -44.23
CA ASP A 117 -32.16 79.06 -45.08
C ASP A 117 -32.78 77.67 -44.79
N ILE A 118 -32.18 76.87 -43.90
CA ILE A 118 -32.61 75.49 -43.62
C ILE A 118 -33.17 75.38 -42.20
N PRO A 119 -34.48 75.09 -42.04
CA PRO A 119 -35.09 74.95 -40.72
C PRO A 119 -34.53 73.73 -39.98
N ASP A 120 -34.28 73.92 -38.68
CA ASP A 120 -33.76 72.90 -37.75
C ASP A 120 -32.44 72.26 -38.21
N ALA A 121 -31.63 72.99 -38.99
CA ALA A 121 -30.29 72.58 -39.40
C ALA A 121 -29.42 72.04 -38.23
N PRO A 122 -29.36 72.70 -37.05
CA PRO A 122 -28.60 72.18 -35.91
C PRO A 122 -29.14 70.84 -35.38
N ALA A 123 -30.46 70.73 -35.14
CA ALA A 123 -31.09 69.51 -34.66
C ALA A 123 -30.91 68.33 -35.63
N LYS A 124 -31.04 68.58 -36.94
CA LYS A 124 -30.86 67.55 -37.97
C LYS A 124 -29.42 67.06 -38.05
N ALA A 125 -28.44 67.96 -38.05
CA ALA A 125 -27.03 67.59 -38.05
C ALA A 125 -26.66 66.80 -36.78
N ALA A 126 -27.12 67.25 -35.61
CA ALA A 126 -26.94 66.53 -34.35
C ALA A 126 -27.60 65.13 -34.37
N SER A 127 -28.80 65.01 -34.97
CA SER A 127 -29.49 63.72 -35.09
C SER A 127 -28.75 62.71 -35.98
N PHE A 128 -28.03 63.18 -37.01
CA PHE A 128 -27.23 62.32 -37.88
C PHE A 128 -25.99 61.80 -37.14
N PHE A 129 -25.29 62.68 -36.42
CA PHE A 129 -24.19 62.26 -35.54
C PHE A 129 -24.66 61.29 -34.45
N HIS A 130 -25.80 61.55 -33.81
CA HIS A 130 -26.38 60.66 -32.81
C HIS A 130 -26.67 59.27 -33.41
N ARG A 131 -27.38 59.20 -34.53
CA ARG A 131 -27.73 57.93 -35.18
C ARG A 131 -26.50 57.18 -35.71
N THR A 132 -25.48 57.86 -36.24
CA THR A 132 -24.21 57.23 -36.61
C THR A 132 -23.45 56.72 -35.39
N GLY A 133 -23.43 57.48 -34.29
CA GLY A 133 -22.80 57.07 -33.05
C GLY A 133 -23.42 55.80 -32.46
N LEU A 134 -24.75 55.65 -32.54
CA LEU A 134 -25.42 54.41 -32.14
C LEU A 134 -24.95 53.19 -32.96
N VAL A 135 -24.79 53.34 -34.28
CA VAL A 135 -24.25 52.26 -35.14
C VAL A 135 -22.82 51.88 -34.71
N TRP A 136 -21.98 52.85 -34.35
CA TRP A 136 -20.64 52.58 -33.82
C TRP A 136 -20.67 51.86 -32.46
N LEU A 137 -21.63 52.18 -31.59
CA LEU A 137 -21.84 51.45 -30.34
C LEU A 137 -22.25 50.00 -30.57
N ASP A 138 -23.17 49.75 -31.50
CA ASP A 138 -23.61 48.39 -31.84
C ASP A 138 -22.48 47.54 -32.45
N LEU A 139 -21.49 48.19 -33.09
CA LEU A 139 -20.27 47.56 -33.59
C LEU A 139 -19.16 47.41 -32.53
N GLY A 140 -19.42 47.79 -31.27
CA GLY A 140 -18.44 47.69 -30.18
C GLY A 140 -17.27 48.68 -30.30
N ARG A 141 -17.48 49.84 -30.94
CA ARG A 141 -16.46 50.91 -31.13
C ARG A 141 -16.86 52.18 -30.36
N PRO A 142 -16.80 52.17 -29.02
CA PRO A 142 -17.29 53.28 -28.20
C PRO A 142 -16.49 54.57 -28.41
N ASP A 143 -15.21 54.50 -28.74
CA ASP A 143 -14.37 55.68 -29.00
C ASP A 143 -14.88 56.50 -30.19
N LEU A 144 -15.27 55.82 -31.28
CA LEU A 144 -15.81 56.45 -32.49
C LEU A 144 -17.23 57.00 -32.26
N ALA A 145 -18.02 56.29 -31.45
CA ALA A 145 -19.33 56.76 -31.04
C ALA A 145 -19.25 58.03 -30.18
N SER A 146 -18.37 58.03 -29.17
CA SER A 146 -18.11 59.19 -28.31
C SER A 146 -17.68 60.40 -29.14
N ALA A 147 -16.78 60.23 -30.11
CA ALA A 147 -16.38 61.31 -31.02
C ALA A 147 -17.55 61.87 -31.84
N CYS A 148 -18.47 61.02 -32.30
CA CYS A 148 -19.70 61.48 -32.97
C CYS A 148 -20.57 62.29 -32.01
N PHE A 149 -20.75 61.82 -30.78
CA PHE A 149 -21.61 62.50 -29.81
C PHE A 149 -21.03 63.82 -29.29
N GLU A 150 -19.70 63.90 -29.12
CA GLU A 150 -19.01 65.13 -28.76
C GLU A 150 -19.17 66.22 -29.83
N LYS A 151 -19.08 65.84 -31.11
CA LYS A 151 -19.33 66.75 -32.24
C LYS A 151 -20.79 67.21 -32.33
N ALA A 152 -21.74 66.37 -31.92
CA ALA A 152 -23.17 66.70 -31.93
C ALA A 152 -23.60 67.62 -30.78
N THR A 153 -22.98 67.48 -29.60
CA THR A 153 -23.39 68.17 -28.37
C THR A 153 -23.45 69.71 -28.50
N PRO A 154 -22.43 70.41 -29.06
CA PRO A 154 -22.47 71.87 -29.17
C PRO A 154 -23.52 72.39 -30.16
N LEU A 155 -24.01 71.55 -31.08
CA LEU A 155 -25.01 71.94 -32.07
C LEU A 155 -26.39 72.15 -31.45
N VAL A 156 -26.70 71.47 -30.34
CA VAL A 156 -28.01 71.48 -29.67
C VAL A 156 -27.93 71.92 -28.20
N SER A 157 -26.77 72.43 -27.74
CA SER A 157 -26.54 72.75 -26.33
C SER A 157 -27.37 73.92 -25.78
N ALA A 158 -27.88 74.80 -26.65
CA ALA A 158 -28.75 75.92 -26.27
C ALA A 158 -30.21 75.48 -26.03
N ALA A 159 -30.65 74.39 -26.69
CA ALA A 159 -31.96 73.74 -26.50
C ALA A 159 -33.18 74.70 -26.59
N ASP A 160 -33.17 75.57 -27.59
CA ASP A 160 -34.16 76.64 -27.77
C ASP A 160 -35.52 76.10 -28.28
N THR A 161 -35.52 75.02 -29.06
CA THR A 161 -36.75 74.37 -29.57
C THR A 161 -37.04 73.03 -28.88
N GLU A 162 -38.28 72.54 -28.98
CA GLU A 162 -38.65 71.19 -28.52
C GLU A 162 -37.85 70.09 -29.25
N GLY A 163 -37.55 70.29 -30.54
CA GLY A 163 -36.72 69.38 -31.33
C GLY A 163 -35.28 69.30 -30.83
N ASP A 164 -34.68 70.44 -30.44
CA ASP A 164 -33.34 70.47 -29.87
C ASP A 164 -33.28 69.77 -28.51
N ARG A 165 -34.34 69.90 -27.68
CA ARG A 165 -34.44 69.24 -26.37
C ARG A 165 -34.55 67.71 -26.51
N ALA A 166 -35.33 67.23 -27.48
CA ALA A 166 -35.47 65.80 -27.74
C ALA A 166 -34.15 65.18 -28.23
N VAL A 167 -33.47 65.83 -29.19
CA VAL A 167 -32.17 65.37 -29.69
C VAL A 167 -31.09 65.43 -28.60
N LEU A 168 -31.10 66.46 -27.75
CA LEU A 168 -30.18 66.58 -26.62
C LEU A 168 -30.40 65.50 -25.56
N LEU A 169 -31.65 65.09 -25.30
CA LEU A 169 -31.97 63.96 -24.43
C LEU A 169 -31.39 62.66 -24.99
N ASP A 170 -31.72 62.33 -26.24
CA ASP A 170 -31.21 61.14 -26.92
C ASP A 170 -29.68 61.09 -26.92
N LEU A 171 -29.03 62.24 -27.17
CA LEU A 171 -27.59 62.37 -27.15
C LEU A 171 -26.99 62.13 -25.77
N ASN A 172 -27.59 62.69 -24.70
CA ASN A 172 -27.12 62.45 -23.34
C ASN A 172 -27.26 60.98 -22.93
N LEU A 173 -28.35 60.31 -23.34
CA LEU A 173 -28.55 58.88 -23.09
C LEU A 173 -27.51 58.03 -23.84
N ALA A 174 -27.29 58.30 -25.12
CA ALA A 174 -26.29 57.58 -25.93
C ALA A 174 -24.85 57.83 -25.45
N ARG A 175 -24.54 59.03 -24.97
CA ARG A 175 -23.24 59.34 -24.33
C ARG A 175 -23.09 58.65 -22.99
N ALA A 176 -24.14 58.60 -22.17
CA ALA A 176 -24.11 57.85 -20.91
C ALA A 176 -23.84 56.36 -21.16
N ARG A 177 -24.47 55.83 -22.21
CA ARG A 177 -24.26 54.46 -22.69
C ARG A 177 -22.79 54.20 -23.09
N ALA A 178 -22.22 55.07 -23.91
CA ALA A 178 -20.83 54.96 -24.37
C ALA A 178 -19.85 55.06 -23.20
N ALA A 179 -20.04 56.05 -22.32
CA ALA A 179 -19.23 56.26 -21.12
C ALA A 179 -19.26 55.03 -20.20
N SER A 180 -20.43 54.41 -20.01
CA SER A 180 -20.55 53.19 -19.21
C SER A 180 -19.78 52.01 -19.81
N ILE A 181 -19.80 51.84 -21.15
CA ILE A 181 -19.04 50.78 -21.83
C ILE A 181 -17.52 50.97 -21.68
N VAL A 182 -17.05 52.22 -21.72
CA VAL A 182 -15.62 52.58 -21.58
C VAL A 182 -15.16 52.53 -20.11
N GLY A 183 -16.10 52.44 -19.16
CA GLY A 183 -15.80 52.42 -17.71
C GLY A 183 -15.79 53.81 -17.06
N GLU A 184 -16.21 54.86 -17.75
CA GLU A 184 -16.35 56.23 -17.24
C GLU A 184 -17.68 56.44 -16.52
N GLN A 185 -17.85 55.76 -15.38
CA GLN A 185 -19.16 55.57 -14.76
C GLN A 185 -19.67 56.85 -14.08
N ALA A 186 -18.78 57.68 -13.54
CA ALA A 186 -19.12 59.00 -13.02
C ALA A 186 -19.71 59.92 -14.12
N LEU A 187 -19.18 59.84 -15.34
CA LEU A 187 -19.70 60.60 -16.48
C LEU A 187 -21.07 60.08 -16.92
N ALA A 188 -21.24 58.75 -16.97
CA ALA A 188 -22.53 58.13 -17.29
C ALA A 188 -23.63 58.57 -16.31
N VAL A 189 -23.38 58.51 -15.00
CA VAL A 189 -24.35 58.92 -13.96
C VAL A 189 -24.67 60.41 -14.03
N ALA A 190 -23.67 61.27 -14.28
CA ALA A 190 -23.87 62.71 -14.44
C ALA A 190 -24.76 63.04 -15.65
N LEU A 191 -24.54 62.34 -16.77
CA LEU A 191 -25.33 62.51 -18.00
C LEU A 191 -26.79 62.04 -17.84
N LEU A 192 -27.01 60.90 -17.17
CA LEU A 192 -28.38 60.45 -16.84
C LEU A 192 -29.09 61.44 -15.91
N SER A 193 -28.39 61.96 -14.89
CA SER A 193 -28.95 62.93 -13.95
C SER A 193 -29.32 64.25 -14.65
N ARG A 194 -28.47 64.72 -15.57
CA ARG A 194 -28.74 65.90 -16.41
C ARG A 194 -29.91 65.68 -17.39
N SER A 195 -30.22 64.43 -17.70
CA SER A 195 -31.32 64.05 -18.60
C SER A 195 -32.68 64.00 -17.91
N LYS A 196 -32.75 63.93 -16.57
CA LYS A 196 -34.02 63.92 -15.79
C LYS A 196 -34.97 65.08 -16.15
N PRO A 197 -34.56 66.38 -16.15
CA PRO A 197 -35.45 67.48 -16.51
C PRO A 197 -35.87 67.47 -17.99
N LEU A 198 -35.01 66.96 -18.88
CA LEU A 198 -35.32 66.84 -20.31
C LEU A 198 -36.33 65.71 -20.57
N ALA A 199 -36.16 64.57 -19.91
CA ALA A 199 -37.05 63.42 -20.02
C ALA A 199 -38.45 63.69 -19.46
N ALA A 200 -38.58 64.49 -18.39
CA ALA A 200 -39.87 64.82 -17.78
C ALA A 200 -40.84 65.55 -18.73
N SER A 201 -40.35 66.06 -19.87
CA SER A 201 -41.17 66.72 -20.90
C SER A 201 -42.01 65.75 -21.76
N SER A 202 -41.69 64.45 -21.79
CA SER A 202 -42.44 63.45 -22.59
C SER A 202 -42.48 62.06 -21.92
N PRO A 203 -43.59 61.32 -22.01
CA PRO A 203 -43.68 59.98 -21.43
C PRO A 203 -42.71 58.99 -22.10
N GLU A 204 -42.43 59.14 -23.40
CA GLU A 204 -41.41 58.38 -24.12
C GLU A 204 -39.98 58.72 -23.63
N GLY A 205 -39.72 59.98 -23.29
CA GLY A 205 -38.44 60.41 -22.71
C GLY A 205 -38.19 59.82 -21.33
N VAL A 206 -39.21 59.78 -20.46
CA VAL A 206 -39.11 59.11 -19.14
C VAL A 206 -38.87 57.61 -19.29
N LYS A 207 -39.53 56.97 -20.26
CA LYS A 207 -39.30 55.56 -20.58
C LYS A 207 -37.87 55.31 -21.04
N ALA A 208 -37.35 56.10 -22.00
CA ALA A 208 -36.00 55.96 -22.52
C ALA A 208 -34.93 56.19 -21.43
N LEU A 209 -35.14 57.16 -20.53
CA LEU A 209 -34.26 57.40 -19.39
C LEU A 209 -34.27 56.21 -18.40
N ALA A 210 -35.45 55.67 -18.09
CA ALA A 210 -35.57 54.51 -17.21
C ALA A 210 -34.94 53.24 -17.81
N GLU A 211 -35.08 53.03 -19.13
CA GLU A 211 -34.42 51.94 -19.86
C GLU A 211 -32.89 52.05 -19.78
N GLU A 212 -32.33 53.27 -19.91
CA GLU A 212 -30.87 53.44 -19.84
C GLU A 212 -30.34 53.28 -18.40
N TYR A 213 -31.05 53.78 -17.38
CA TYR A 213 -30.71 53.49 -15.97
C TYR A 213 -30.72 51.98 -15.68
N LEU A 214 -31.73 51.26 -16.17
CA LEU A 214 -31.81 49.80 -16.04
C LEU A 214 -30.65 49.10 -16.76
N ARG A 215 -30.35 49.51 -18.00
CA ARG A 215 -29.28 48.91 -18.81
C ARG A 215 -27.90 49.08 -18.18
N ILE A 216 -27.61 50.28 -17.68
CA ILE A 216 -26.34 50.58 -17.00
C ILE A 216 -26.29 49.86 -15.64
N GLY A 217 -27.40 49.81 -14.89
CA GLY A 217 -27.50 49.02 -13.66
C GLY A 217 -27.26 47.52 -13.88
N GLN A 218 -27.79 46.94 -14.96
CA GLN A 218 -27.52 45.55 -15.35
C GLN A 218 -26.05 45.32 -15.69
N ALA A 219 -25.44 46.23 -16.45
CA ALA A 219 -24.02 46.16 -16.80
C ALA A 219 -23.13 46.22 -15.55
N ALA A 220 -23.47 47.09 -14.59
CA ALA A 220 -22.77 47.19 -13.30
C ALA A 220 -22.87 45.91 -12.45
N LEU A 221 -23.99 45.19 -12.50
CA LEU A 221 -24.12 43.86 -11.85
C LEU A 221 -23.30 42.77 -12.56
N ALA A 222 -23.11 42.87 -13.87
CA ALA A 222 -22.37 41.88 -14.64
C ALA A 222 -20.84 41.98 -14.44
N THR A 223 -20.31 43.15 -14.04
CA THR A 223 -18.88 43.37 -13.81
C THR A 223 -18.41 42.77 -12.48
N LYS A 224 -17.38 41.89 -12.51
CA LYS A 224 -16.75 41.30 -11.31
C LYS A 224 -15.24 41.61 -11.28
N PRO A 225 -14.68 42.18 -10.18
CA PRO A 225 -15.36 42.64 -8.96
C PRO A 225 -16.22 43.89 -9.18
N PRO A 226 -17.28 44.08 -8.39
CA PRO A 226 -18.09 45.29 -8.46
C PRO A 226 -17.23 46.51 -8.10
N ASP A 227 -17.35 47.57 -8.89
CA ASP A 227 -16.67 48.84 -8.62
C ASP A 227 -17.33 49.49 -7.38
N PRO A 228 -16.59 49.73 -6.28
CA PRO A 228 -17.15 50.36 -5.08
C PRO A 228 -17.67 51.79 -5.32
N ALA A 229 -17.33 52.42 -6.45
CA ALA A 229 -17.86 53.72 -6.85
C ALA A 229 -19.27 53.67 -7.46
N ILE A 230 -19.79 52.48 -7.79
CA ILE A 230 -21.07 52.30 -8.50
C ILE A 230 -22.00 51.45 -7.67
N ASP A 231 -23.04 52.08 -7.13
CA ASP A 231 -24.13 51.35 -6.50
C ASP A 231 -25.17 50.95 -7.57
N ALA A 232 -25.09 49.72 -8.07
CA ALA A 232 -26.08 49.18 -8.99
C ALA A 232 -27.50 49.20 -8.39
N SER A 233 -27.64 49.07 -7.06
CA SER A 233 -28.93 49.22 -6.38
C SER A 233 -29.47 50.64 -6.53
N SER A 234 -28.62 51.67 -6.44
CA SER A 234 -29.04 53.07 -6.64
C SER A 234 -29.57 53.33 -8.06
N LEU A 235 -28.91 52.80 -9.09
CA LEU A 235 -29.30 52.98 -10.49
C LEU A 235 -30.60 52.26 -10.82
N LEU A 236 -30.77 51.02 -10.33
CA LEU A 236 -31.99 50.24 -10.50
C LEU A 236 -33.17 50.82 -9.72
N THR A 237 -32.92 51.41 -8.54
CA THR A 237 -33.92 52.12 -7.75
C THR A 237 -34.36 53.41 -8.44
N GLU A 238 -33.43 54.18 -9.00
CA GLU A 238 -33.74 55.39 -9.78
C GLU A 238 -34.57 55.07 -11.04
N ALA A 239 -34.28 53.96 -11.74
CA ALA A 239 -35.13 53.48 -12.83
C ALA A 239 -36.56 53.13 -12.36
N LEU A 240 -36.69 52.48 -11.19
CA LEU A 240 -37.98 52.11 -10.60
C LEU A 240 -38.79 53.36 -10.20
N ASP A 241 -38.14 54.31 -9.53
CA ASP A 241 -38.68 55.61 -9.12
C ASP A 241 -39.21 56.40 -10.32
N LEU A 242 -38.47 56.45 -11.44
CA LEU A 242 -38.90 57.10 -12.67
C LEU A 242 -40.16 56.44 -13.24
N CYS A 243 -40.23 55.10 -13.22
CA CYS A 243 -41.40 54.36 -13.66
C CYS A 243 -42.61 54.54 -12.73
N GLU A 244 -42.41 54.77 -11.43
CA GLU A 244 -43.47 55.05 -10.46
C GLU A 244 -43.99 56.48 -10.57
N LYS A 245 -43.10 57.47 -10.67
CA LYS A 245 -43.44 58.88 -10.88
C LYS A 245 -44.18 59.09 -12.21
N ALA A 246 -43.78 58.37 -13.27
CA ALA A 246 -44.50 58.37 -14.55
C ALA A 246 -45.91 57.76 -14.45
N ALA A 247 -46.10 56.74 -13.62
CA ALA A 247 -47.40 56.10 -13.40
C ALA A 247 -48.34 56.94 -12.50
N ALA A 248 -47.78 57.79 -11.62
CA ALA A 248 -48.52 58.65 -10.71
C ALA A 248 -48.89 60.03 -11.31
N SER A 249 -48.31 60.42 -12.45
CA SER A 249 -48.59 61.70 -13.10
C SER A 249 -49.96 61.69 -13.80
N PRO A 250 -50.91 62.60 -13.45
CA PRO A 250 -52.20 62.68 -14.14
C PRO A 250 -52.01 63.35 -15.51
N THR A 251 -52.07 62.59 -16.58
CA THR A 251 -52.12 63.15 -17.94
C THR A 251 -53.48 63.83 -18.13
N THR A 252 -53.51 65.16 -18.19
CA THR A 252 -54.68 65.92 -18.66
C THR A 252 -54.95 65.56 -20.12
N PRO A 253 -56.16 65.10 -20.49
CA PRO A 253 -56.48 64.75 -21.86
C PRO A 253 -56.65 66.02 -22.68
N THR A 254 -55.67 66.35 -23.52
CA THR A 254 -55.92 67.17 -24.70
C THR A 254 -56.39 66.24 -25.82
N THR A 255 -57.63 66.47 -26.27
CA THR A 255 -58.36 65.83 -27.38
C THR A 255 -59.17 64.56 -27.03
N PRO A 256 -60.51 64.55 -27.22
CA PRO A 256 -61.33 63.37 -27.04
C PRO A 256 -61.20 62.44 -28.26
N GLY A 257 -60.54 61.29 -28.10
CA GLY A 257 -60.54 60.23 -29.12
C GLY A 257 -59.31 59.31 -29.15
N SER A 258 -58.18 59.67 -28.54
CA SER A 258 -56.99 58.80 -28.48
C SER A 258 -56.85 58.16 -27.11
N THR A 259 -56.92 56.83 -27.03
CA THR A 259 -56.40 56.06 -25.90
C THR A 259 -54.96 56.50 -25.63
N PRO A 260 -54.59 56.90 -24.41
CA PRO A 260 -53.20 57.19 -24.09
C PRO A 260 -52.42 55.88 -24.21
N ALA A 261 -51.52 55.79 -25.19
CA ALA A 261 -50.55 54.72 -25.30
C ALA A 261 -49.59 54.87 -24.11
N THR A 262 -49.93 54.34 -22.95
CA THR A 262 -49.01 54.28 -21.83
C THR A 262 -47.79 53.46 -22.28
N PRO A 263 -46.58 54.03 -22.27
CA PRO A 263 -45.38 53.27 -22.61
C PRO A 263 -45.27 52.05 -21.70
N ASN A 264 -44.74 50.93 -22.20
CA ASN A 264 -44.58 49.66 -21.47
C ASN A 264 -43.58 49.76 -20.29
N LEU A 265 -43.91 50.56 -19.28
CA LEU A 265 -43.13 50.81 -18.07
C LEU A 265 -43.18 49.61 -17.12
N GLN A 266 -44.22 48.77 -17.22
CA GLN A 266 -44.38 47.58 -16.38
C GLN A 266 -43.27 46.55 -16.65
N GLY A 267 -42.86 46.38 -17.91
CA GLY A 267 -41.75 45.50 -18.27
C GLY A 267 -40.39 45.96 -17.70
N ILE A 268 -40.20 47.27 -17.53
CA ILE A 268 -38.98 47.87 -16.94
C ILE A 268 -39.00 47.68 -15.43
N LYS A 269 -40.14 47.97 -14.76
CA LYS A 269 -40.32 47.71 -13.32
C LYS A 269 -40.04 46.25 -12.95
N ASP A 270 -40.54 45.32 -13.76
CA ASP A 270 -40.31 43.88 -13.62
C ASP A 270 -38.83 43.50 -13.65
N GLN A 271 -38.09 44.08 -14.60
CA GLN A 271 -36.65 43.86 -14.74
C GLN A 271 -35.88 44.48 -13.58
N CYS A 272 -36.19 45.73 -13.18
CA CYS A 272 -35.55 46.38 -12.03
C CYS A 272 -35.69 45.55 -10.75
N LEU A 273 -36.90 45.10 -10.41
CA LEU A 273 -37.14 44.28 -9.21
C LEU A 273 -36.42 42.93 -9.26
N ARG A 274 -36.28 42.32 -10.45
CA ARG A 274 -35.47 41.09 -10.62
C ARG A 274 -34.00 41.31 -10.35
N PHE A 275 -33.41 42.34 -10.95
CA PHE A 275 -31.98 42.62 -10.81
C PHE A 275 -31.63 43.13 -9.40
N LEU A 276 -32.52 43.88 -8.76
CA LEU A 276 -32.43 44.22 -7.33
C LEU A 276 -32.46 42.95 -6.46
N ALA A 277 -33.35 42.00 -6.75
CA ALA A 277 -33.40 40.74 -6.01
C ALA A 277 -32.10 39.92 -6.17
N VAL A 278 -31.47 39.93 -7.35
CA VAL A 278 -30.15 39.30 -7.59
C VAL A 278 -29.06 39.97 -6.75
N GLU A 279 -28.97 41.29 -6.80
CA GLU A 279 -27.98 42.09 -6.07
C GLU A 279 -28.05 41.80 -4.56
N ARG A 280 -29.27 41.87 -3.99
CA ARG A 280 -29.49 41.59 -2.57
C ARG A 280 -29.16 40.15 -2.19
N LEU A 281 -29.42 39.21 -3.09
CA LEU A 281 -29.09 37.81 -2.86
C LEU A 281 -27.56 37.59 -2.83
N GLU A 282 -26.81 38.27 -3.71
CA GLU A 282 -25.34 38.25 -3.69
C GLU A 282 -24.77 38.95 -2.44
N ALA A 283 -25.41 40.03 -1.99
CA ALA A 283 -25.08 40.72 -0.73
C ALA A 283 -25.48 39.94 0.54
N LYS A 284 -26.12 38.76 0.41
CA LYS A 284 -26.68 37.94 1.50
C LYS A 284 -27.80 38.62 2.31
N ASP A 285 -28.45 39.64 1.74
CA ASP A 285 -29.67 40.25 2.28
C ASP A 285 -30.90 39.44 1.83
N TYR A 286 -31.06 38.25 2.43
CA TYR A 286 -32.12 37.31 2.04
C TYR A 286 -33.53 37.85 2.26
N GLU A 287 -33.73 38.65 3.30
CA GLU A 287 -35.02 39.29 3.58
C GLU A 287 -35.33 40.39 2.54
N GLY A 288 -34.31 41.16 2.15
CA GLY A 288 -34.39 42.11 1.04
C GLY A 288 -34.75 41.44 -0.29
N THR A 289 -34.13 40.31 -0.62
CA THR A 289 -34.47 39.52 -1.81
C THR A 289 -35.93 39.07 -1.80
N LEU A 290 -36.43 38.52 -0.68
CA LEU A 290 -37.81 38.07 -0.56
C LEU A 290 -38.81 39.23 -0.63
N ARG A 291 -38.48 40.41 -0.10
CA ARG A 291 -39.29 41.64 -0.24
C ARG A 291 -39.37 42.11 -1.69
N CYS A 292 -38.26 42.13 -2.45
CA CYS A 292 -38.29 42.47 -3.87
C CYS A 292 -39.16 41.50 -4.68
N ILE A 293 -39.09 40.20 -4.35
CA ILE A 293 -39.89 39.15 -4.98
C ILE A 293 -41.38 39.28 -4.62
N SER A 294 -41.73 39.58 -3.36
CA SER A 294 -43.12 39.73 -2.93
C SER A 294 -43.79 40.96 -3.53
N VAL A 295 -43.08 42.09 -3.59
CA VAL A 295 -43.55 43.32 -4.26
C VAL A 295 -43.81 43.03 -5.75
N ARG A 296 -42.90 42.31 -6.41
CA ARG A 296 -43.09 41.89 -7.81
C ARG A 296 -44.32 41.00 -7.98
N ARG A 297 -44.47 39.95 -7.17
CA ARG A 297 -45.62 39.02 -7.22
C ARG A 297 -46.95 39.74 -6.98
N THR A 298 -46.96 40.79 -6.16
CA THR A 298 -48.15 41.63 -5.90
C THR A 298 -48.50 42.54 -7.08
N LEU A 299 -47.51 43.06 -7.81
CA LEU A 299 -47.69 44.00 -8.92
C LEU A 299 -48.24 43.38 -10.22
N LEU A 300 -48.05 42.08 -10.44
CA LEU A 300 -48.34 41.42 -11.72
C LEU A 300 -49.66 40.64 -11.75
N GLY A 301 -50.31 40.42 -10.60
CA GLY A 301 -51.44 39.48 -10.52
C GLY A 301 -51.04 38.09 -11.02
N LEU A 302 -52.03 37.23 -11.31
CA LEU A 302 -51.90 35.82 -11.74
C LEU A 302 -51.19 35.60 -13.11
N GLY A 303 -50.17 36.38 -13.46
CA GLY A 303 -49.32 36.14 -14.63
C GLY A 303 -48.31 35.00 -14.39
N GLU A 304 -47.89 34.31 -15.45
CA GLU A 304 -46.87 33.26 -15.36
C GLU A 304 -45.51 33.83 -14.92
N GLU A 305 -45.02 33.39 -13.75
CA GLU A 305 -43.79 33.86 -13.14
C GLU A 305 -42.54 33.44 -13.94
N HIS A 306 -41.57 34.35 -14.06
CA HIS A 306 -40.28 34.03 -14.68
C HIS A 306 -39.48 33.04 -13.80
N PRO A 307 -38.93 31.93 -14.35
CA PRO A 307 -38.28 30.87 -13.57
C PRO A 307 -37.14 31.32 -12.65
N SER A 308 -36.45 32.41 -13.01
CA SER A 308 -35.40 32.98 -12.16
C SER A 308 -35.91 33.45 -10.79
N ILE A 309 -37.19 33.79 -10.65
CA ILE A 309 -37.74 34.22 -9.35
C ILE A 309 -37.87 33.06 -8.39
N GLY A 310 -38.54 31.98 -8.78
CA GLY A 310 -38.65 30.80 -7.93
C GLY A 310 -37.26 30.28 -7.52
N PHE A 311 -36.28 30.33 -8.44
CA PHE A 311 -34.89 29.98 -8.12
C PHE A 311 -34.23 30.93 -7.11
N MET A 312 -34.41 32.25 -7.24
CA MET A 312 -33.87 33.23 -6.27
C MET A 312 -34.58 33.17 -4.92
N ALA A 313 -35.91 32.97 -4.92
CA ALA A 313 -36.71 32.79 -3.71
C ALA A 313 -36.23 31.55 -2.95
N LEU A 314 -36.07 30.42 -3.63
CA LEU A 314 -35.47 29.21 -3.07
C LEU A 314 -34.11 29.49 -2.43
N ARG A 315 -33.20 30.17 -3.15
CA ARG A 315 -31.87 30.53 -2.62
C ARG A 315 -31.95 31.40 -1.36
N ALA A 316 -32.86 32.38 -1.33
CA ALA A 316 -33.05 33.26 -0.18
C ALA A 316 -33.68 32.53 1.02
N CYS A 317 -34.65 31.62 0.78
CA CYS A 317 -35.26 30.78 1.82
C CYS A 317 -34.23 29.83 2.44
N LEU A 318 -33.39 29.19 1.62
CA LEU A 318 -32.31 28.33 2.10
C LEU A 318 -31.25 29.13 2.88
N GLY A 319 -30.86 30.31 2.39
CA GLY A 319 -29.92 31.20 3.08
C GLY A 319 -30.43 31.71 4.43
N SER A 320 -31.74 31.93 4.53
CA SER A 320 -32.42 32.32 5.78
C SER A 320 -32.71 31.14 6.73
N GLY A 321 -32.45 29.90 6.31
CA GLY A 321 -32.77 28.68 7.07
C GLY A 321 -34.24 28.30 7.10
N ASN A 322 -35.11 28.92 6.28
CA ASN A 322 -36.53 28.60 6.21
C ASN A 322 -36.79 27.44 5.23
N MET A 323 -36.62 26.21 5.72
CA MET A 323 -36.68 25.00 4.91
C MET A 323 -38.06 24.68 4.35
N ALA A 324 -39.13 24.99 5.10
CA ALA A 324 -40.50 24.77 4.65
C ALA A 324 -40.85 25.67 3.46
N GLU A 325 -40.41 26.93 3.49
CA GLU A 325 -40.61 27.84 2.37
C GLU A 325 -39.75 27.46 1.16
N ALA A 326 -38.51 27.05 1.41
CA ALA A 326 -37.63 26.55 0.35
C ALA A 326 -38.24 25.35 -0.39
N GLU A 327 -38.86 24.41 0.33
CA GLU A 327 -39.55 23.27 -0.28
C GLU A 327 -40.72 23.72 -1.17
N ARG A 328 -41.55 24.65 -0.69
CA ARG A 328 -42.67 25.20 -1.48
C ARG A 328 -42.20 25.92 -2.75
N GLU A 329 -41.14 26.72 -2.65
CA GLU A 329 -40.56 27.40 -3.81
C GLU A 329 -39.94 26.42 -4.80
N LEU A 330 -39.33 25.32 -4.33
CA LEU A 330 -38.84 24.25 -5.20
C LEU A 330 -39.97 23.56 -5.97
N GLU A 331 -41.05 23.18 -5.28
CA GLU A 331 -42.23 22.57 -5.90
C GLU A 331 -42.87 23.51 -6.94
N THR A 332 -43.00 24.79 -6.59
CA THR A 332 -43.54 25.83 -7.49
C THR A 332 -42.66 26.01 -8.74
N LEU A 333 -41.34 26.03 -8.56
CA LEU A 333 -40.39 26.10 -9.69
C LEU A 333 -40.45 24.84 -10.57
N MET A 334 -40.58 23.67 -9.96
CA MET A 334 -40.69 22.39 -10.68
C MET A 334 -42.05 22.21 -11.37
N ALA A 335 -43.10 22.92 -10.95
CA ALA A 335 -44.39 22.95 -11.64
C ALA A 335 -44.43 23.95 -12.81
N ASN A 336 -43.49 24.91 -12.87
CA ASN A 336 -43.48 25.97 -13.88
C ASN A 336 -43.10 25.42 -15.27
N ALA A 337 -44.00 25.49 -16.25
CA ALA A 337 -43.77 24.97 -17.60
C ALA A 337 -42.66 25.69 -18.38
N ARG A 338 -42.37 26.96 -18.05
CA ARG A 338 -41.31 27.77 -18.70
C ARG A 338 -39.91 27.53 -18.11
N ALA A 339 -39.80 26.81 -16.99
CA ALA A 339 -38.50 26.54 -16.38
C ALA A 339 -37.71 25.50 -17.20
N PRO A 340 -36.46 25.77 -17.60
CA PRO A 340 -35.66 24.75 -18.30
C PRO A 340 -35.21 23.66 -17.31
N ASP A 341 -35.13 22.41 -17.76
CA ASP A 341 -34.81 21.25 -16.92
C ASP A 341 -33.51 21.42 -16.11
N PHE A 342 -32.47 22.01 -16.71
CA PHE A 342 -31.20 22.25 -16.02
C PHE A 342 -31.35 23.17 -14.80
N LEU A 343 -32.29 24.12 -14.83
CA LEU A 343 -32.54 25.05 -13.72
C LEU A 343 -33.25 24.31 -12.57
N CYS A 344 -34.22 23.44 -12.89
CA CYS A 344 -34.90 22.61 -11.90
C CYS A 344 -33.94 21.61 -11.23
N VAL A 345 -33.03 21.00 -12.00
CA VAL A 345 -31.98 20.12 -11.44
C VAL A 345 -31.03 20.92 -10.54
N SER A 346 -30.61 22.12 -10.94
CA SER A 346 -29.71 22.95 -10.12
C SER A 346 -30.40 23.44 -8.83
N ALA A 347 -31.71 23.70 -8.89
CA ALA A 347 -32.53 24.04 -7.74
C ALA A 347 -32.62 22.87 -6.74
N ALA A 348 -32.86 21.66 -7.26
CA ALA A 348 -32.89 20.43 -6.49
C ALA A 348 -31.55 20.15 -5.80
N GLU A 349 -30.43 20.29 -6.51
CA GLU A 349 -29.09 20.12 -5.95
C GLU A 349 -28.85 21.07 -4.77
N LEU A 350 -29.24 22.34 -4.91
CA LEU A 350 -29.09 23.34 -3.87
C LEU A 350 -29.95 23.02 -2.64
N TYR A 351 -31.20 22.62 -2.85
CA TYR A 351 -32.12 22.24 -1.78
C TYR A 351 -31.62 20.99 -1.01
N LEU A 352 -31.14 19.97 -1.73
CA LEU A 352 -30.60 18.75 -1.13
C LEU A 352 -29.30 18.98 -0.39
N ALA A 353 -28.49 19.95 -0.82
CA ALA A 353 -27.30 20.35 -0.08
C ALA A 353 -27.62 20.88 1.33
N SER A 354 -28.81 21.46 1.51
CA SER A 354 -29.25 22.05 2.78
C SER A 354 -30.15 21.12 3.60
N THR A 355 -30.93 20.23 2.97
CA THR A 355 -31.84 19.29 3.65
C THR A 355 -31.22 17.92 3.96
N GLY A 356 -30.27 17.46 3.13
CA GLY A 356 -29.71 16.11 3.21
C GLY A 356 -30.49 15.06 2.40
N PRO A 357 -30.12 13.77 2.54
CA PRO A 357 -30.58 12.68 1.66
C PRO A 357 -32.06 12.33 1.81
N ASP A 358 -32.69 12.62 2.94
CA ASP A 358 -34.06 12.15 3.25
C ASP A 358 -35.10 12.75 2.30
N ALA A 359 -34.86 13.96 1.78
CA ALA A 359 -35.72 14.61 0.80
C ALA A 359 -35.43 14.19 -0.65
N ALA A 360 -34.32 13.49 -0.91
CA ALA A 360 -33.85 13.17 -2.27
C ALA A 360 -34.86 12.33 -3.06
N PHE A 361 -35.57 11.42 -2.39
CA PHE A 361 -36.56 10.57 -3.02
C PHE A 361 -37.77 11.34 -3.54
N LYS A 362 -38.29 12.28 -2.75
CA LYS A 362 -39.41 13.15 -3.17
C LYS A 362 -38.99 14.01 -4.36
N VAL A 363 -37.83 14.64 -4.26
CA VAL A 363 -37.27 15.51 -5.31
C VAL A 363 -37.02 14.76 -6.62
N LEU A 364 -36.45 13.55 -6.53
CA LEU A 364 -36.11 12.75 -7.71
C LEU A 364 -37.37 12.22 -8.43
N ASN A 365 -38.44 11.87 -7.70
CA ASN A 365 -39.72 11.51 -8.31
C ASN A 365 -40.33 12.67 -9.11
N VAL A 366 -40.28 13.89 -8.56
CA VAL A 366 -40.81 15.09 -9.24
C VAL A 366 -39.96 15.43 -10.48
N LEU A 367 -38.63 15.34 -10.36
CA LEU A 367 -37.72 15.55 -11.50
C LEU A 367 -37.88 14.49 -12.58
N ALA A 368 -38.06 13.23 -12.22
CA ALA A 368 -38.27 12.14 -13.16
C ALA A 368 -39.58 12.29 -13.95
N ALA A 369 -40.64 12.74 -13.28
CA ALA A 369 -41.93 13.02 -13.94
C ALA A 369 -41.86 14.21 -14.90
N ARG A 370 -40.97 15.17 -14.65
CA ARG A 370 -40.81 16.37 -15.46
C ARG A 370 -39.84 16.17 -16.64
N CYS A 371 -38.64 15.64 -16.37
CA CYS A 371 -37.52 15.61 -17.30
C CYS A 371 -37.55 14.33 -18.18
N CYS A 372 -38.56 14.16 -19.05
CA CYS A 372 -38.75 12.92 -19.80
C CYS A 372 -37.54 12.47 -20.66
N ALA A 373 -36.75 13.42 -21.21
CA ALA A 373 -35.60 13.13 -22.07
C ALA A 373 -34.24 13.12 -21.33
N GLY A 374 -34.19 13.57 -20.08
CA GLY A 374 -32.95 13.77 -19.30
C GLY A 374 -33.02 13.26 -17.86
N ALA A 375 -34.02 12.45 -17.51
CA ALA A 375 -34.25 11.98 -16.14
C ALA A 375 -33.07 11.20 -15.57
N ALA A 376 -32.37 10.38 -16.37
CA ALA A 376 -31.19 9.64 -15.94
C ALA A 376 -30.05 10.59 -15.53
N ALA A 377 -29.75 11.60 -16.35
CA ALA A 377 -28.72 12.59 -16.07
C ALA A 377 -29.08 13.45 -14.85
N ALA A 378 -30.36 13.81 -14.68
CA ALA A 378 -30.86 14.49 -13.50
C ALA A 378 -30.69 13.63 -12.23
N ALA A 379 -31.01 12.34 -12.30
CA ALA A 379 -30.85 11.39 -11.19
C ALA A 379 -29.39 11.23 -10.77
N VAL A 380 -28.45 11.14 -11.73
CA VAL A 380 -27.00 11.08 -11.45
C VAL A 380 -26.54 12.35 -10.73
N ARG A 381 -26.97 13.53 -11.21
CA ARG A 381 -26.61 14.82 -10.61
C ARG A 381 -27.13 14.98 -9.18
N VAL A 382 -28.40 14.63 -8.97
CA VAL A 382 -29.03 14.61 -7.64
C VAL A 382 -28.26 13.67 -6.71
N LEU A 383 -27.98 12.44 -7.15
CA LEU A 383 -27.29 11.48 -6.30
C LEU A 383 -25.86 11.91 -5.99
N LYS A 384 -25.12 12.41 -6.99
CA LYS A 384 -23.79 12.98 -6.78
C LYS A 384 -23.81 14.05 -5.71
N LYS A 385 -24.82 14.94 -5.72
CA LYS A 385 -24.94 15.99 -4.71
C LYS A 385 -25.24 15.46 -3.32
N VAL A 386 -26.11 14.44 -3.23
CA VAL A 386 -26.42 13.74 -1.98
C VAL A 386 -25.18 13.05 -1.40
N VAL A 387 -24.34 12.45 -2.25
CA VAL A 387 -23.05 11.83 -1.85
C VAL A 387 -22.04 12.89 -1.40
N GLU A 388 -21.87 13.99 -2.13
CA GLU A 388 -20.91 15.07 -1.79
C GLU A 388 -21.26 15.79 -0.47
N THR A 389 -22.55 15.92 -0.16
CA THR A 389 -23.02 16.53 1.09
C THR A 389 -23.10 15.53 2.25
N ALA A 390 -22.91 14.25 1.96
CA ALA A 390 -22.80 13.20 2.96
C ALA A 390 -21.39 13.18 3.56
N GLY A 391 -21.18 13.82 4.70
CA GLY A 391 -20.16 13.35 5.63
C GLY A 391 -20.43 11.86 5.95
N GLY A 392 -19.37 11.04 6.05
CA GLY A 392 -19.38 9.56 6.02
C GLY A 392 -20.14 8.81 7.14
N GLY A 393 -21.38 9.20 7.43
CA GLY A 393 -22.26 8.57 8.41
C GLY A 393 -23.04 7.38 7.84
N THR A 394 -23.10 6.29 8.62
CA THR A 394 -23.71 5.00 8.25
C THR A 394 -25.22 5.04 7.97
N GLY A 395 -25.96 5.95 8.60
CA GLY A 395 -27.41 6.11 8.38
C GLY A 395 -27.74 6.66 6.99
N ARG A 396 -26.88 7.50 6.41
CA ARG A 396 -27.13 8.17 5.13
C ARG A 396 -26.77 7.30 3.92
N ALA A 397 -25.76 6.44 4.06
CA ALA A 397 -25.44 5.44 3.05
C ALA A 397 -26.59 4.44 2.82
N ARG A 398 -27.36 4.11 3.86
CA ARG A 398 -28.58 3.31 3.75
C ARG A 398 -29.68 4.01 2.94
N VAL A 399 -29.89 5.30 3.16
CA VAL A 399 -30.87 6.08 2.39
C VAL A 399 -30.47 6.17 0.92
N ILE A 400 -29.16 6.33 0.63
CA ILE A 400 -28.62 6.28 -0.74
C ILE A 400 -28.91 4.91 -1.37
N ALA A 401 -28.61 3.83 -0.65
CA ALA A 401 -28.86 2.46 -1.07
C ALA A 401 -30.35 2.20 -1.37
N GLU A 402 -31.28 2.66 -0.53
CA GLU A 402 -32.72 2.55 -0.77
C GLU A 402 -33.15 3.35 -2.00
N LEU A 403 -32.67 4.59 -2.16
CA LEU A 403 -33.00 5.47 -3.28
C LEU A 403 -32.60 4.86 -4.63
N VAL A 404 -31.38 4.32 -4.74
CA VAL A 404 -30.88 3.74 -6.01
C VAL A 404 -31.46 2.37 -6.32
N SER A 405 -32.10 1.73 -5.35
CA SER A 405 -32.74 0.42 -5.56
C SER A 405 -34.22 0.53 -5.93
N ASP A 406 -34.82 1.73 -5.80
CA ASP A 406 -36.22 1.93 -6.16
C ASP A 406 -36.41 1.68 -7.66
N GLU A 407 -37.39 0.82 -7.96
CA GLU A 407 -37.68 0.37 -9.33
C GLU A 407 -37.93 1.53 -10.31
N ARG A 408 -38.53 2.63 -9.82
CA ARG A 408 -38.77 3.82 -10.66
C ARG A 408 -37.48 4.52 -11.03
N VAL A 409 -36.51 4.55 -10.12
CA VAL A 409 -35.19 5.17 -10.34
C VAL A 409 -34.38 4.32 -11.31
N VAL A 410 -34.35 3.00 -11.11
CA VAL A 410 -33.65 2.07 -12.02
C VAL A 410 -34.22 2.18 -13.45
N LYS A 411 -35.55 2.25 -13.60
CA LYS A 411 -36.21 2.42 -14.90
C LYS A 411 -35.80 3.69 -15.66
N LEU A 412 -35.35 4.75 -14.98
CA LEU A 412 -34.87 5.97 -15.66
C LEU A 412 -33.64 5.70 -16.53
N PHE A 413 -32.87 4.66 -16.18
CA PHE A 413 -31.63 4.29 -16.83
C PHE A 413 -31.81 3.24 -17.92
N ASP A 414 -33.04 2.78 -18.15
CA ASP A 414 -33.35 1.82 -19.21
C ASP A 414 -33.15 2.46 -20.60
N GLY A 415 -32.76 1.63 -21.57
CA GLY A 415 -32.54 2.03 -22.95
C GLY A 415 -31.08 2.37 -23.30
N PRO A 416 -30.66 2.17 -24.56
CA PRO A 416 -29.26 2.27 -24.97
C PRO A 416 -28.67 3.68 -24.89
N ALA A 417 -29.52 4.72 -24.97
CA ALA A 417 -29.09 6.12 -24.89
C ALA A 417 -28.49 6.51 -23.52
N ASN A 418 -28.88 5.83 -22.44
CA ASN A 418 -28.47 6.15 -21.06
C ASN A 418 -27.22 5.38 -20.59
N THR A 419 -26.43 4.84 -21.52
CA THR A 419 -25.27 3.99 -21.17
C THR A 419 -24.18 4.78 -20.43
N HIS A 420 -23.99 6.06 -20.77
CA HIS A 420 -23.06 6.93 -20.06
C HIS A 420 -23.52 7.20 -18.62
N GLU A 421 -24.79 7.50 -18.43
CA GLU A 421 -25.40 7.78 -17.13
C GLU A 421 -25.38 6.53 -16.23
N ARG A 422 -25.64 5.34 -16.79
CA ARG A 422 -25.48 4.05 -16.10
C ARG A 422 -24.07 3.83 -15.59
N ASN A 423 -23.07 4.07 -16.44
CA ASN A 423 -21.66 3.95 -16.07
C ASN A 423 -21.27 4.94 -14.96
N THR A 424 -21.73 6.19 -15.07
CA THR A 424 -21.48 7.21 -14.04
C THR A 424 -22.16 6.85 -12.72
N MET A 425 -23.40 6.36 -12.77
CA MET A 425 -24.13 5.90 -11.58
C MET A 425 -23.40 4.73 -10.88
N HIS A 426 -22.99 3.73 -11.64
CA HIS A 426 -22.18 2.62 -11.11
C HIS A 426 -20.87 3.13 -10.47
N ALA A 427 -20.14 4.02 -11.14
CA ALA A 427 -18.88 4.55 -10.62
C ALA A 427 -19.04 5.33 -9.30
N LEU A 428 -20.12 6.10 -9.16
CA LEU A 428 -20.45 6.81 -7.91
C LEU A 428 -20.71 5.82 -6.77
N LEU A 429 -21.56 4.82 -7.00
CA LEU A 429 -21.89 3.80 -6.00
C LEU A 429 -20.70 2.91 -5.67
N TRP A 430 -19.87 2.57 -6.66
CA TRP A 430 -18.63 1.82 -6.47
C TRP A 430 -17.65 2.58 -5.58
N THR A 431 -17.44 3.87 -5.84
CA THR A 431 -16.54 4.71 -5.04
C THR A 431 -17.04 4.79 -3.59
N CYS A 432 -18.34 5.03 -3.40
CA CYS A 432 -18.94 5.05 -2.06
C CYS A 432 -18.84 3.68 -1.34
N GLY A 433 -19.14 2.58 -2.05
CA GLY A 433 -19.05 1.23 -1.50
C GLY A 433 -17.62 0.84 -1.12
N THR A 434 -16.63 1.21 -1.94
CA THR A 434 -15.21 0.94 -1.67
C THR A 434 -14.65 1.81 -0.55
N GLU A 435 -15.08 3.06 -0.40
CA GLU A 435 -14.77 3.90 0.77
C GLU A 435 -15.26 3.24 2.07
N HIS A 436 -16.51 2.73 2.08
CA HIS A 436 -17.05 2.00 3.22
C HIS A 436 -16.33 0.66 3.47
N PHE A 437 -15.90 -0.04 2.41
CA PHE A 437 -15.06 -1.23 2.51
C PHE A 437 -13.71 -0.91 3.19
N HIS A 438 -13.02 0.14 2.76
CA HIS A 438 -11.76 0.57 3.36
C HIS A 438 -11.93 1.07 4.80
N ALA A 439 -13.07 1.67 5.12
CA ALA A 439 -13.47 2.03 6.49
C ALA A 439 -13.90 0.82 7.36
N LYS A 440 -13.82 -0.41 6.85
CA LYS A 440 -14.22 -1.67 7.51
C LYS A 440 -15.72 -1.80 7.82
N ASN A 441 -16.55 -0.98 7.17
CA ASN A 441 -18.01 -1.06 7.24
C ASN A 441 -18.53 -2.02 6.16
N TYR A 442 -18.20 -3.31 6.29
CA TYR A 442 -18.42 -4.31 5.24
C TYR A 442 -19.89 -4.55 4.89
N GLU A 443 -20.83 -4.37 5.83
CA GLU A 443 -22.27 -4.49 5.57
C GLU A 443 -22.74 -3.44 4.56
N ILE A 444 -22.45 -2.17 4.82
CA ILE A 444 -22.83 -1.04 3.97
C ILE A 444 -22.05 -1.07 2.65
N GLY A 445 -20.76 -1.42 2.71
CA GLY A 445 -19.94 -1.60 1.51
C GLY A 445 -20.52 -2.67 0.59
N ALA A 446 -20.89 -3.83 1.11
CA ALA A 446 -21.54 -4.88 0.32
C ALA A 446 -22.89 -4.42 -0.26
N ASP A 447 -23.72 -3.79 0.56
CA ASP A 447 -25.06 -3.30 0.20
C ASP A 447 -25.01 -2.31 -0.99
N LEU A 448 -24.06 -1.37 -0.97
CA LEU A 448 -23.84 -0.39 -2.04
C LEU A 448 -23.25 -1.01 -3.30
N ILE A 449 -22.29 -1.93 -3.16
CA ILE A 449 -21.68 -2.60 -4.32
C ILE A 449 -22.71 -3.49 -5.02
N GLU A 450 -23.53 -4.23 -4.28
CA GLU A 450 -24.63 -5.05 -4.82
C GLU A 450 -25.63 -4.19 -5.62
N ARG A 451 -25.98 -3.01 -5.09
CA ARG A 451 -26.87 -2.05 -5.78
C ARG A 451 -26.22 -1.41 -7.00
N SER A 452 -24.91 -1.16 -6.95
CA SER A 452 -24.17 -0.64 -8.11
C SER A 452 -24.29 -1.56 -9.33
N MET A 453 -24.46 -2.87 -9.10
CA MET A 453 -24.60 -3.87 -10.17
C MET A 453 -25.92 -3.73 -10.95
N LEU A 454 -26.95 -3.08 -10.38
CA LEU A 454 -28.21 -2.81 -11.08
C LEU A 454 -28.00 -1.92 -12.32
N TYR A 455 -26.93 -1.11 -12.32
CA TYR A 455 -26.58 -0.19 -13.40
C TYR A 455 -25.51 -0.73 -14.35
N VAL A 456 -24.97 -1.92 -14.08
CA VAL A 456 -23.96 -2.56 -14.94
C VAL A 456 -24.66 -3.47 -15.94
N SER A 457 -24.45 -3.21 -17.23
CA SER A 457 -25.04 -4.03 -18.29
C SER A 457 -24.42 -5.43 -18.35
N ARG A 458 -25.17 -6.39 -18.92
CA ARG A 458 -24.77 -7.80 -19.01
C ARG A 458 -23.95 -8.14 -20.26
N ASP A 459 -23.54 -7.13 -21.01
CA ASP A 459 -22.73 -7.22 -22.21
C ASP A 459 -21.27 -7.61 -21.90
N GLU A 460 -20.52 -7.84 -22.98
CA GLU A 460 -19.11 -8.22 -22.96
C GLU A 460 -18.20 -7.12 -22.41
N GLU A 461 -18.46 -5.85 -22.73
CA GLU A 461 -17.61 -4.72 -22.32
C GLU A 461 -17.69 -4.48 -20.80
N SER A 462 -18.83 -4.83 -20.20
CA SER A 462 -19.08 -4.73 -18.76
C SER A 462 -18.75 -6.00 -17.97
N ARG A 463 -18.21 -7.04 -18.63
CA ARG A 463 -17.83 -8.31 -17.99
C ARG A 463 -16.85 -8.11 -16.84
N SER A 464 -15.74 -7.40 -17.07
CA SER A 464 -14.70 -7.17 -16.06
C SER A 464 -15.24 -6.44 -14.83
N ARG A 465 -16.04 -5.38 -15.04
CA ARG A 465 -16.69 -4.64 -13.94
C ARG A 465 -17.61 -5.51 -13.09
N ARG A 466 -18.37 -6.42 -13.70
CA ARG A 466 -19.21 -7.38 -12.96
C ARG A 466 -18.36 -8.35 -12.13
N ALA A 467 -17.28 -8.86 -12.70
CA ALA A 467 -16.37 -9.75 -11.98
C ALA A 467 -15.74 -9.05 -10.77
N ASP A 468 -15.38 -7.76 -10.90
CA ASP A 468 -14.85 -6.96 -9.79
C ASP A 468 -15.88 -6.73 -8.68
N CYS A 469 -17.14 -6.47 -9.03
CA CYS A 469 -18.22 -6.40 -8.04
C CYS A 469 -18.36 -7.69 -7.24
N PHE A 470 -18.40 -8.84 -7.92
CA PHE A 470 -18.49 -10.13 -7.26
C PHE A 470 -17.28 -10.42 -6.35
N ARG A 471 -16.06 -10.03 -6.75
CA ARG A 471 -14.85 -10.18 -5.92
C ARG A 471 -14.90 -9.32 -4.67
N VAL A 472 -15.31 -8.05 -4.79
CA VAL A 472 -15.43 -7.15 -3.62
C VAL A 472 -16.54 -7.64 -2.69
N LEU A 473 -17.70 -8.07 -3.22
CA LEU A 473 -18.78 -8.67 -2.43
C LEU A 473 -18.30 -9.93 -1.68
N CYS A 474 -17.55 -10.80 -2.35
CA CYS A 474 -16.90 -11.94 -1.72
C CYS A 474 -16.02 -11.50 -0.54
N LEU A 475 -15.13 -10.51 -0.73
CA LEU A 475 -14.27 -10.00 0.34
C LEU A 475 -15.06 -9.39 1.51
N CYS A 476 -16.12 -8.63 1.24
CA CYS A 476 -17.01 -8.10 2.28
C CYS A 476 -17.64 -9.24 3.09
N HIS A 477 -18.23 -10.23 2.43
CA HIS A 477 -18.89 -11.35 3.10
C HIS A 477 -17.92 -12.26 3.85
N MET A 478 -16.69 -12.43 3.37
CA MET A 478 -15.62 -13.10 4.11
C MET A 478 -15.28 -12.35 5.40
N ALA A 479 -15.14 -11.02 5.32
CA ALA A 479 -14.87 -10.21 6.50
C ALA A 479 -16.01 -10.26 7.54
N LEU A 480 -17.26 -10.39 7.06
CA LEU A 480 -18.46 -10.61 7.89
C LEU A 480 -18.65 -12.06 8.37
N ARG A 481 -17.75 -13.00 8.00
CA ARG A 481 -17.85 -14.45 8.29
C ARG A 481 -19.05 -15.15 7.64
N HIS A 482 -19.66 -14.57 6.62
CA HIS A 482 -20.71 -15.20 5.81
C HIS A 482 -20.08 -16.03 4.68
N LEU A 483 -19.43 -17.14 5.04
CA LEU A 483 -18.56 -17.89 4.14
C LEU A 483 -19.30 -18.56 2.96
N ASP A 484 -20.56 -18.98 3.15
CA ASP A 484 -21.37 -19.57 2.07
C ASP A 484 -21.71 -18.54 1.01
N ARG A 485 -22.11 -17.33 1.44
CA ARG A 485 -22.42 -16.24 0.52
C ARG A 485 -21.17 -15.70 -0.18
N ALA A 486 -20.03 -15.67 0.50
CA ALA A 486 -18.76 -15.37 -0.14
C ALA A 486 -18.41 -16.40 -1.23
N GLN A 487 -18.67 -17.69 -0.96
CA GLN A 487 -18.44 -18.78 -1.90
C GLN A 487 -19.32 -18.66 -3.16
N GLU A 488 -20.59 -18.28 -3.01
CA GLU A 488 -21.48 -18.01 -4.13
C GLU A 488 -20.94 -16.89 -5.02
N PHE A 489 -20.57 -15.75 -4.43
CA PHE A 489 -20.09 -14.60 -5.19
C PHE A 489 -18.78 -14.89 -5.94
N ILE A 490 -17.83 -15.59 -5.33
CA ILE A 490 -16.59 -15.94 -6.05
C ILE A 490 -16.83 -16.97 -7.17
N THR A 491 -17.81 -17.86 -6.99
CA THR A 491 -18.22 -18.80 -8.05
C THR A 491 -18.83 -18.07 -9.23
N GLU A 492 -19.66 -17.05 -8.98
CA GLU A 492 -20.18 -16.17 -10.04
C GLU A 492 -19.06 -15.34 -10.69
N ALA A 493 -18.10 -14.84 -9.91
CA ALA A 493 -16.93 -14.15 -10.47
C ALA A 493 -16.12 -15.05 -11.41
N GLU A 494 -15.94 -16.33 -11.08
CA GLU A 494 -15.21 -17.30 -11.93
C GLU A 494 -15.96 -17.59 -13.23
N LYS A 495 -17.30 -17.70 -13.20
CA LYS A 495 -18.12 -17.87 -14.42
C LYS A 495 -17.98 -16.68 -15.38
N VAL A 496 -17.84 -15.48 -14.83
CA VAL A 496 -17.71 -14.24 -15.61
C VAL A 496 -16.28 -14.05 -16.10
N GLU A 497 -15.28 -14.27 -15.25
CA GLU A 497 -13.86 -14.13 -15.56
C GLU A 497 -13.02 -15.20 -14.82
N PRO A 498 -12.64 -16.28 -15.51
CA PRO A 498 -11.94 -17.42 -14.90
C PRO A 498 -10.44 -17.12 -14.74
N ASN A 499 -10.09 -16.31 -13.74
CA ASN A 499 -8.68 -15.98 -13.47
C ASN A 499 -8.29 -15.93 -11.98
N ILE A 500 -9.25 -15.91 -11.04
CA ILE A 500 -8.96 -15.65 -9.61
C ILE A 500 -9.36 -16.81 -8.70
N ARG A 501 -8.50 -17.84 -8.63
CA ARG A 501 -8.67 -19.00 -7.74
C ARG A 501 -8.22 -18.75 -6.29
N CYS A 502 -7.41 -17.72 -6.04
CA CYS A 502 -6.85 -17.47 -4.69
C CYS A 502 -7.88 -17.04 -3.64
N ALA A 503 -8.98 -16.40 -4.05
CA ALA A 503 -10.07 -16.06 -3.14
C ALA A 503 -10.78 -17.33 -2.60
N PHE A 504 -10.95 -18.36 -3.44
CA PHE A 504 -11.50 -19.65 -3.01
C PHE A 504 -10.63 -20.30 -1.93
N LEU A 505 -9.30 -20.25 -2.08
CA LEU A 505 -8.39 -20.79 -1.07
C LEU A 505 -8.62 -20.12 0.29
N LYS A 506 -8.76 -18.80 0.32
CA LYS A 506 -8.97 -18.07 1.57
C LYS A 506 -10.31 -18.40 2.22
N ILE A 507 -11.36 -18.66 1.44
CA ILE A 507 -12.65 -19.14 1.97
C ILE A 507 -12.49 -20.54 2.57
N LEU A 508 -11.88 -21.48 1.84
CA LEU A 508 -11.67 -22.85 2.32
C LEU A 508 -10.84 -22.90 3.61
N LEU A 509 -9.80 -22.06 3.69
CA LEU A 509 -8.99 -21.90 4.90
C LEU A 509 -9.81 -21.38 6.10
N GLN A 510 -10.74 -20.45 5.87
CA GLN A 510 -11.62 -19.94 6.93
C GLN A 510 -12.72 -20.93 7.32
N LYS A 511 -13.10 -21.84 6.40
CA LYS A 511 -14.02 -22.96 6.67
C LYS A 511 -13.33 -24.17 7.33
N GLU A 512 -12.01 -24.13 7.51
CA GLU A 512 -11.20 -25.24 8.02
C GLU A 512 -11.22 -26.49 7.10
N GLU A 513 -11.54 -26.34 5.81
CA GLU A 513 -11.58 -27.41 4.81
C GLU A 513 -10.18 -27.64 4.18
N GLU A 514 -9.25 -28.17 4.98
CA GLU A 514 -7.84 -28.28 4.59
C GLU A 514 -7.58 -29.16 3.36
N ASP A 515 -8.31 -30.28 3.21
CA ASP A 515 -8.07 -31.22 2.11
C ASP A 515 -8.50 -30.65 0.75
N GLU A 516 -9.64 -29.95 0.72
CA GLU A 516 -10.11 -29.24 -0.48
C GLU A 516 -9.21 -28.03 -0.78
N ALA A 517 -8.71 -27.33 0.24
CA ALA A 517 -7.71 -26.29 0.06
C ALA A 517 -6.43 -26.83 -0.61
N ILE A 518 -5.89 -27.97 -0.14
CA ILE A 518 -4.70 -28.61 -0.73
C ILE A 518 -4.97 -29.08 -2.18
N LYS A 519 -6.16 -29.63 -2.44
CA LYS A 519 -6.57 -30.07 -3.78
C LYS A 519 -6.72 -28.89 -4.75
N LEU A 520 -7.32 -27.80 -4.29
CA LEU A 520 -7.39 -26.55 -5.05
C LEU A 520 -5.98 -26.05 -5.39
N MET A 521 -5.07 -26.01 -4.41
CA MET A 521 -3.67 -25.60 -4.64
C MET A 521 -2.95 -26.47 -5.66
N ARG A 522 -3.11 -27.80 -5.59
CA ARG A 522 -2.54 -28.71 -6.59
C ARG A 522 -3.08 -28.44 -7.98
N THR A 523 -4.37 -28.13 -8.08
CA THR A 523 -5.01 -27.80 -9.35
C THR A 523 -4.53 -26.44 -9.86
N MET A 524 -4.32 -25.47 -8.96
CA MET A 524 -3.85 -24.12 -9.29
C MET A 524 -2.50 -24.12 -10.02
N VAL A 525 -1.59 -25.00 -9.59
CA VAL A 525 -0.26 -25.16 -10.21
C VAL A 525 -0.33 -25.60 -11.68
N GLY A 526 -1.43 -26.22 -12.11
CA GLY A 526 -1.61 -26.69 -13.49
C GLY A 526 -2.17 -25.65 -14.47
N TYR A 527 -2.51 -24.43 -14.03
CA TYR A 527 -3.08 -23.41 -14.91
C TYR A 527 -2.03 -22.66 -15.73
N VAL A 528 -2.44 -22.19 -16.91
CA VAL A 528 -1.59 -21.46 -17.85
C VAL A 528 -1.10 -20.13 -17.24
N ASP A 529 -1.96 -19.46 -16.46
CA ASP A 529 -1.68 -18.15 -15.84
C ASP A 529 -1.14 -18.27 -14.40
N PHE A 530 -0.65 -19.45 -14.00
CA PHE A 530 -0.17 -19.68 -12.65
C PHE A 530 1.12 -18.91 -12.35
N ASN A 531 1.07 -18.01 -11.36
CA ASN A 531 2.23 -17.35 -10.77
C ASN A 531 2.64 -18.05 -9.45
N PRO A 532 3.91 -18.51 -9.30
CA PRO A 532 4.41 -19.09 -8.06
C PRO A 532 4.24 -18.22 -6.80
N GLU A 533 4.14 -16.90 -6.92
CA GLU A 533 3.84 -15.99 -5.80
C GLU A 533 2.51 -16.31 -5.11
N PHE A 534 1.55 -16.91 -5.82
CA PHE A 534 0.30 -17.37 -5.22
C PHE A 534 0.53 -18.42 -4.14
N LEU A 535 1.53 -19.29 -4.27
CA LEU A 535 1.86 -20.26 -3.21
C LEU A 535 2.47 -19.55 -2.00
N THR A 536 3.28 -18.51 -2.19
CA THR A 536 3.82 -17.70 -1.08
C THR A 536 2.69 -17.01 -0.32
N LEU A 537 1.72 -16.42 -1.03
CA LEU A 537 0.53 -15.82 -0.41
C LEU A 537 -0.33 -16.87 0.32
N SER A 538 -0.48 -18.05 -0.29
CA SER A 538 -1.20 -19.20 0.30
C SER A 538 -0.56 -19.65 1.62
N ILE A 539 0.78 -19.68 1.71
CA ILE A 539 1.49 -19.98 2.96
C ILE A 539 1.16 -18.93 4.02
N HIS A 540 1.20 -17.64 3.68
CA HIS A 540 0.89 -16.56 4.64
C HIS A 540 -0.55 -16.64 5.14
N GLU A 541 -1.51 -16.87 4.25
CA GLU A 541 -2.92 -16.96 4.62
C GLU A 541 -3.21 -18.23 5.45
N ALA A 542 -2.63 -19.38 5.08
CA ALA A 542 -2.75 -20.62 5.86
C ALA A 542 -2.18 -20.45 7.28
N MET A 543 -1.05 -19.74 7.40
CA MET A 543 -0.47 -19.39 8.70
C MET A 543 -1.37 -18.45 9.51
N ALA A 544 -1.98 -17.45 8.86
CA ALA A 544 -2.93 -16.54 9.51
C ALA A 544 -4.20 -17.29 10.00
N CYS A 545 -4.65 -18.28 9.23
CA CYS A 545 -5.77 -19.17 9.59
C CYS A 545 -5.35 -20.34 10.49
N LYS A 546 -4.08 -20.41 10.93
CA LYS A 546 -3.53 -21.50 11.76
C LYS A 546 -3.63 -22.91 11.14
N SER A 547 -3.80 -23.02 9.83
CA SER A 547 -3.82 -24.29 9.10
C SER A 547 -2.39 -24.73 8.75
N VAL A 548 -1.80 -25.54 9.63
CA VAL A 548 -0.42 -26.01 9.51
C VAL A 548 -0.26 -26.97 8.32
N ARG A 549 -1.23 -27.86 8.08
CA ARG A 549 -1.19 -28.84 6.98
C ARG A 549 -1.17 -28.16 5.62
N VAL A 550 -2.01 -27.14 5.42
CA VAL A 550 -2.06 -26.40 4.16
C VAL A 550 -0.75 -25.60 3.95
N ALA A 551 -0.21 -24.97 5.00
CA ALA A 551 1.07 -24.25 4.90
C ALA A 551 2.25 -25.17 4.53
N ILE A 552 2.30 -26.39 5.08
CA ILE A 552 3.30 -27.40 4.72
C ILE A 552 3.11 -27.86 3.26
N ALA A 553 1.88 -28.15 2.84
CA ALA A 553 1.58 -28.57 1.48
C ALA A 553 1.97 -27.48 0.45
N ALA A 554 1.60 -26.23 0.72
CA ALA A 554 1.94 -25.06 -0.08
C ALA A 554 3.46 -24.89 -0.25
N SER A 555 4.20 -24.98 0.86
CA SER A 555 5.66 -24.91 0.87
C SER A 555 6.29 -26.08 0.11
N THR A 556 5.68 -27.27 0.18
CA THR A 556 6.13 -28.47 -0.54
C THR A 556 5.91 -28.34 -2.05
N PHE A 557 4.77 -27.79 -2.48
CA PHE A 557 4.52 -27.49 -3.88
C PHE A 557 5.48 -26.42 -4.40
N LEU A 558 5.76 -25.38 -3.60
CA LEU A 558 6.75 -24.35 -3.94
C LEU A 558 8.13 -24.97 -4.16
N LEU A 559 8.57 -25.87 -3.28
CA LEU A 559 9.81 -26.64 -3.44
C LEU A 559 9.80 -27.59 -4.66
N GLY A 560 8.63 -27.97 -5.16
CA GLY A 560 8.48 -28.82 -6.35
C GLY A 560 8.60 -28.04 -7.66
N LEU A 561 8.19 -26.77 -7.66
CA LEU A 561 8.23 -25.91 -8.85
C LEU A 561 9.64 -25.50 -9.25
N TYR A 562 10.51 -25.32 -8.27
CA TYR A 562 11.88 -24.85 -8.48
C TYR A 562 12.85 -26.02 -8.32
N SER A 563 13.02 -26.79 -9.39
CA SER A 563 14.08 -27.79 -9.51
C SER A 563 15.45 -27.15 -9.80
N ALA A 564 16.52 -27.94 -9.63
CA ALA A 564 17.93 -27.53 -9.65
C ALA A 564 18.28 -26.41 -10.66
N GLY A 565 18.78 -25.29 -10.14
CA GLY A 565 19.42 -24.22 -10.91
C GLY A 565 18.55 -23.01 -11.25
N LYS A 566 17.22 -23.07 -11.07
CA LYS A 566 16.36 -21.88 -11.25
C LYS A 566 16.33 -21.03 -9.98
N PRO A 567 16.51 -19.69 -10.07
CA PRO A 567 16.47 -18.82 -8.91
C PRO A 567 15.06 -18.81 -8.30
N MET A 568 14.96 -19.18 -7.02
CA MET A 568 13.75 -19.01 -6.20
C MET A 568 13.67 -17.57 -5.67
N PRO A 569 12.46 -17.05 -5.36
CA PRO A 569 12.30 -15.75 -4.69
C PRO A 569 13.00 -15.68 -3.32
N MET A 570 13.19 -16.83 -2.68
CA MET A 570 13.88 -17.00 -1.41
C MET A 570 14.77 -18.25 -1.45
N THR A 571 15.77 -18.36 -0.57
CA THR A 571 16.68 -19.51 -0.55
C THR A 571 15.92 -20.83 -0.27
N GLU A 572 16.33 -21.92 -0.94
CA GLU A 572 15.72 -23.25 -0.75
C GLU A 572 15.79 -23.68 0.72
N ALA A 573 16.89 -23.34 1.41
CA ALA A 573 17.06 -23.53 2.85
C ALA A 573 15.96 -22.84 3.68
N ALA A 574 15.55 -21.61 3.35
CA ALA A 574 14.55 -20.89 4.13
C ALA A 574 13.16 -21.53 4.02
N VAL A 575 12.81 -22.10 2.86
CA VAL A 575 11.54 -22.83 2.69
C VAL A 575 11.56 -24.14 3.49
N LEU A 576 12.67 -24.89 3.40
CA LEU A 576 12.86 -26.12 4.19
C LEU A 576 12.86 -25.85 5.70
N ARG A 577 13.50 -24.76 6.13
CA ARG A 577 13.50 -24.27 7.52
C ARG A 577 12.08 -24.00 8.01
N ASN A 578 11.27 -23.32 7.19
CA ASN A 578 9.88 -23.02 7.53
C ASN A 578 9.04 -24.30 7.66
N ILE A 579 9.18 -25.25 6.74
CA ILE A 579 8.48 -26.55 6.83
C ILE A 579 8.85 -27.28 8.13
N ILE A 580 10.14 -27.40 8.44
CA ILE A 580 10.61 -28.05 9.67
C ILE A 580 10.11 -27.31 10.92
N ALA A 581 10.14 -25.98 10.92
CA ALA A 581 9.65 -25.18 12.04
C ALA A 581 8.15 -25.38 12.30
N LEU A 582 7.36 -25.63 11.25
CA LEU A 582 5.94 -25.97 11.36
C LEU A 582 5.74 -27.39 11.88
N LEU A 583 6.44 -28.37 11.30
CA LEU A 583 6.39 -29.76 11.74
C LEU A 583 6.79 -29.92 13.21
N LEU A 584 7.77 -29.14 13.69
CA LEU A 584 8.18 -29.15 15.10
C LEU A 584 7.07 -28.76 16.10
N ARG A 585 5.99 -28.12 15.63
CA ARG A 585 4.81 -27.78 16.45
C ARG A 585 3.81 -28.95 16.55
N GLU A 586 3.87 -29.87 15.59
CA GLU A 586 2.96 -31.01 15.49
C GLU A 586 3.57 -32.26 16.17
N PRO A 587 2.82 -32.96 17.05
CA PRO A 587 3.27 -34.25 17.58
C PRO A 587 3.24 -35.33 16.49
N GLY A 588 4.17 -36.28 16.51
CA GLY A 588 4.19 -37.40 15.55
C GLY A 588 4.79 -37.08 14.18
N SER A 589 5.41 -35.90 14.01
CA SER A 589 5.98 -35.41 12.75
C SER A 589 7.45 -35.80 12.52
N GLU A 590 8.03 -36.66 13.37
CA GLU A 590 9.46 -36.97 13.41
C GLU A 590 10.01 -37.45 12.06
N ALA A 591 9.28 -38.35 11.39
CA ALA A 591 9.67 -38.89 10.09
C ALA A 591 9.69 -37.82 8.99
N GLU A 592 8.72 -36.90 8.99
CA GLU A 592 8.65 -35.80 8.03
C GLU A 592 9.77 -34.77 8.30
N ILE A 593 10.08 -34.47 9.56
CA ILE A 593 11.23 -33.61 9.91
C ILE A 593 12.52 -34.19 9.33
N LEU A 594 12.76 -35.49 9.51
CA LEU A 594 13.93 -36.18 8.95
C LEU A 594 13.95 -36.13 7.42
N LYS A 595 12.82 -36.38 6.78
CA LYS A 595 12.69 -36.31 5.31
C LYS A 595 13.09 -34.94 4.76
N TYR A 596 12.55 -33.85 5.29
CA TYR A 596 12.92 -32.50 4.81
C TYR A 596 14.34 -32.10 5.20
N SER A 597 14.85 -32.56 6.34
CA SER A 597 16.22 -32.31 6.76
C SER A 597 17.24 -33.04 5.88
N ARG A 598 16.95 -34.31 5.50
CA ARG A 598 17.73 -35.07 4.52
C ARG A 598 17.71 -34.41 3.16
N ARG A 599 16.53 -33.93 2.73
CA ARG A 599 16.42 -33.15 1.49
C ARG A 599 17.33 -31.93 1.53
N ALA A 600 17.30 -31.14 2.61
CA ALA A 600 18.19 -29.98 2.76
C ALA A 600 19.67 -30.38 2.62
N LYS A 601 20.08 -31.47 3.28
CA LYS A 601 21.46 -31.95 3.23
C LYS A 601 21.87 -32.43 1.84
N LEU A 602 21.03 -33.21 1.17
CA LEU A 602 21.24 -33.70 -0.19
C LEU A 602 21.45 -32.51 -1.15
N ARG A 603 20.57 -31.51 -1.07
CA ARG A 603 20.62 -30.33 -1.93
C ARG A 603 21.89 -29.51 -1.73
N MET A 604 22.36 -29.38 -0.49
CA MET A 604 23.65 -28.73 -0.20
C MET A 604 24.84 -29.49 -0.79
N ALA A 605 24.76 -30.82 -0.88
CA ALA A 605 25.79 -31.63 -1.54
C ALA A 605 25.75 -31.51 -3.07
N GLU A 606 24.55 -31.40 -3.67
CA GLU A 606 24.37 -31.27 -5.12
C GLU A 606 24.73 -29.89 -5.67
N LEU A 607 24.27 -28.81 -5.03
CA LEU A 607 24.39 -27.44 -5.53
C LEU A 607 25.47 -26.61 -4.83
N GLY A 608 26.03 -27.14 -3.74
CA GLY A 608 26.89 -26.40 -2.84
C GLY A 608 26.12 -25.61 -1.78
N MET A 609 26.78 -25.40 -0.65
CA MET A 609 26.23 -24.73 0.53
C MET A 609 25.69 -23.33 0.25
N GLU A 610 26.42 -22.52 -0.53
CA GLU A 610 26.04 -21.12 -0.79
C GLU A 610 24.81 -20.99 -1.70
N ALA A 611 24.61 -21.91 -2.63
CA ALA A 611 23.45 -21.89 -3.53
C ALA A 611 22.14 -22.20 -2.79
N VAL A 612 22.21 -23.08 -1.78
CA VAL A 612 21.03 -23.52 -1.02
C VAL A 612 20.75 -22.63 0.19
N CYS A 613 21.79 -22.24 0.93
CA CYS A 613 21.68 -21.49 2.18
C CYS A 613 21.87 -19.97 2.02
N GLY A 614 22.47 -19.52 0.91
CA GLY A 614 22.92 -18.14 0.70
C GLY A 614 24.41 -17.95 0.97
N LYS A 615 24.95 -16.79 0.56
CA LYS A 615 26.39 -16.49 0.63
C LYS A 615 26.83 -16.01 2.02
N GLY A 616 28.09 -16.27 2.36
CA GLY A 616 28.74 -15.71 3.56
C GLY A 616 28.07 -16.09 4.88
N THR A 617 27.89 -15.11 5.77
CA THR A 617 27.40 -15.31 7.14
C THR A 617 25.95 -15.78 7.20
N VAL A 618 25.11 -15.40 6.23
CA VAL A 618 23.70 -15.82 6.14
C VAL A 618 23.63 -17.33 5.89
N GLY A 619 24.41 -17.83 4.94
CA GLY A 619 24.48 -19.27 4.66
C GLY A 619 24.95 -20.08 5.86
N LEU A 620 25.96 -19.58 6.58
CA LEU A 620 26.47 -20.22 7.79
C LEU A 620 25.41 -20.27 8.91
N ARG A 621 24.63 -19.19 9.10
CA ARG A 621 23.53 -19.16 10.07
C ARG A 621 22.44 -20.16 9.74
N GLU A 622 22.04 -20.27 8.47
CA GLU A 622 21.04 -21.24 8.03
C GLU A 622 21.50 -22.68 8.27
N ARG A 623 22.75 -23.03 7.89
CA ARG A 623 23.34 -24.35 8.20
C ARG A 623 23.35 -24.65 9.69
N ASN A 624 23.82 -23.70 10.51
CA ASN A 624 23.89 -23.86 11.96
C ASN A 624 22.49 -24.01 12.57
N TRP A 625 21.47 -23.37 12.00
CA TRP A 625 20.08 -23.57 12.41
C TRP A 625 19.64 -25.02 12.21
N PHE A 626 19.89 -25.63 11.04
CA PHE A 626 19.56 -27.05 10.81
C PHE A 626 20.30 -27.95 11.80
N ALA A 627 21.61 -27.74 11.97
CA ALA A 627 22.45 -28.54 12.87
C ALA A 627 21.94 -28.51 14.33
N VAL A 628 21.70 -27.31 14.86
CA VAL A 628 21.21 -27.13 16.24
C VAL A 628 19.79 -27.66 16.43
N LYS A 629 18.91 -27.51 15.43
CA LYS A 629 17.54 -28.04 15.51
C LYS A 629 17.52 -29.56 15.51
N LEU A 630 18.33 -30.21 14.68
CA LEU A 630 18.46 -31.67 14.66
C LEU A 630 19.06 -32.20 15.96
N TRP A 631 20.09 -31.53 16.49
CA TRP A 631 20.66 -31.85 17.80
C TRP A 631 19.61 -31.79 18.93
N ASN A 632 18.85 -30.70 18.99
CA ASN A 632 17.80 -30.54 20.00
C ASN A 632 16.68 -31.58 19.84
N MET A 633 16.34 -31.92 18.60
CA MET A 633 15.37 -32.97 18.33
C MET A 633 15.88 -34.35 18.77
N ALA A 634 17.15 -34.65 18.54
CA ALA A 634 17.78 -35.88 19.03
C ALA A 634 17.71 -35.99 20.56
N ILE A 635 18.04 -34.90 21.28
CA ILE A 635 17.91 -34.86 22.75
C ILE A 635 16.46 -35.08 23.20
N LYS A 636 15.48 -34.48 22.51
CA LYS A 636 14.06 -34.70 22.79
C LYS A 636 13.69 -36.17 22.61
N MET A 637 14.10 -36.79 21.49
CA MET A 637 13.86 -38.22 21.23
C MET A 637 14.53 -39.13 22.26
N ALA A 638 15.73 -38.79 22.72
CA ALA A 638 16.41 -39.51 23.80
C ALA A 638 15.60 -39.48 25.11
N LYS A 639 15.03 -38.32 25.48
CA LYS A 639 14.17 -38.18 26.67
C LYS A 639 12.86 -38.96 26.54
N GLU A 640 12.30 -39.01 25.32
CA GLU A 640 11.09 -39.78 25.00
C GLU A 640 11.36 -41.29 24.79
N LYS A 641 12.62 -41.74 24.91
CA LYS A 641 13.06 -43.13 24.66
C LYS A 641 12.79 -43.63 23.24
N LYS A 642 12.64 -42.73 22.27
CA LYS A 642 12.53 -43.04 20.83
C LYS A 642 13.94 -43.10 20.22
N TYR A 643 14.71 -44.13 20.58
CA TYR A 643 16.14 -44.18 20.28
C TYR A 643 16.47 -44.30 18.77
N ASP A 644 15.59 -44.90 17.96
CA ASP A 644 15.79 -44.96 16.50
C ASP A 644 15.85 -43.57 15.86
N TYR A 645 14.86 -42.73 16.15
CA TYR A 645 14.86 -41.33 15.70
C TYR A 645 16.03 -40.55 16.30
N CYS A 646 16.39 -40.81 17.56
CA CYS A 646 17.53 -40.18 18.21
C CYS A 646 18.84 -40.42 17.44
N THR A 647 19.11 -41.66 17.03
CA THR A 647 20.27 -42.03 16.21
C THR A 647 20.28 -41.23 14.92
N GLU A 648 19.19 -41.23 14.16
CA GLU A 648 19.10 -40.55 12.85
C GLU A 648 19.26 -39.03 12.96
N PHE A 649 18.68 -38.40 14.00
CA PHE A 649 18.81 -36.96 14.22
C PHE A 649 20.24 -36.55 14.58
N PHE A 650 20.93 -37.33 15.44
CA PHE A 650 22.33 -37.04 15.77
C PHE A 650 23.27 -37.28 14.57
N GLU A 651 23.03 -38.31 13.75
CA GLU A 651 23.80 -38.52 12.51
C GLU A 651 23.69 -37.30 11.60
N LEU A 652 22.46 -36.87 11.32
CA LEU A 652 22.23 -35.76 10.42
C LEU A 652 22.77 -34.44 11.00
N ALA A 653 22.65 -34.23 12.31
CA ALA A 653 23.28 -33.08 12.99
C ALA A 653 24.80 -33.06 12.77
N ALA A 654 25.47 -34.22 12.91
CA ALA A 654 26.92 -34.33 12.66
C ALA A 654 27.26 -33.94 11.21
N GLU A 655 26.47 -34.40 10.23
CA GLU A 655 26.66 -34.06 8.81
C GLU A 655 26.51 -32.56 8.50
N PHE A 656 25.60 -31.87 9.19
CA PHE A 656 25.44 -30.43 9.06
C PHE A 656 26.60 -29.67 9.70
N PHE A 657 26.99 -30.01 10.93
CA PHE A 657 28.15 -29.40 11.59
C PHE A 657 29.46 -29.58 10.79
N SER A 658 29.57 -30.68 10.04
CA SER A 658 30.76 -31.00 9.23
C SER A 658 30.83 -30.28 7.87
N SER A 659 29.76 -29.63 7.42
CA SER A 659 29.63 -29.13 6.04
C SER A 659 30.18 -27.72 5.79
N GLY A 660 31.10 -27.22 6.64
CA GLY A 660 31.68 -25.88 6.52
C GLY A 660 33.20 -25.92 6.27
N ASN A 661 33.73 -24.91 5.58
CA ASN A 661 35.16 -24.77 5.26
C ASN A 661 36.01 -24.20 6.42
N GLY A 662 35.49 -24.17 7.65
CA GLY A 662 36.16 -23.57 8.79
C GLY A 662 36.69 -24.61 9.77
N GLU A 663 37.98 -24.54 10.08
CA GLU A 663 38.61 -25.16 11.26
C GLU A 663 38.11 -24.45 12.53
N ASP A 664 36.84 -24.67 12.87
CA ASP A 664 36.23 -24.16 14.10
C ASP A 664 36.15 -25.33 15.10
N ASP A 665 37.05 -25.31 16.09
CA ASP A 665 37.15 -26.32 17.15
C ASP A 665 35.80 -26.58 17.85
N ALA A 666 34.93 -25.57 17.93
CA ALA A 666 33.58 -25.73 18.51
C ALA A 666 32.67 -26.62 17.64
N ASN A 667 32.75 -26.51 16.32
CA ASN A 667 32.00 -27.39 15.41
C ASN A 667 32.54 -28.82 15.45
N HIS A 668 33.86 -28.98 15.55
CA HIS A 668 34.48 -30.31 15.72
C HIS A 668 34.00 -31.01 17.00
N LEU A 669 33.82 -30.28 18.11
CA LEU A 669 33.25 -30.81 19.36
C LEU A 669 31.83 -31.30 19.18
N LEU A 670 31.00 -30.51 18.50
CA LEU A 670 29.61 -30.86 18.25
C LEU A 670 29.48 -32.05 17.29
N VAL A 671 30.37 -32.16 16.30
CA VAL A 671 30.47 -33.37 15.45
C VAL A 671 30.81 -34.59 16.30
N CYS A 672 31.86 -34.53 17.12
CA CYS A 672 32.26 -35.65 17.99
C CYS A 672 31.13 -36.07 18.93
N LYS A 673 30.52 -35.11 19.63
CA LYS A 673 29.39 -35.37 20.52
C LYS A 673 28.23 -36.02 19.76
N SER A 674 27.88 -35.52 18.57
CA SER A 674 26.77 -36.06 17.78
C SER A 674 27.03 -37.51 17.35
N LEU A 675 28.23 -37.81 16.85
CA LEU A 675 28.59 -39.16 16.44
C LEU A 675 28.58 -40.15 17.62
N ILE A 676 29.17 -39.76 18.77
CA ILE A 676 29.21 -40.60 19.97
C ILE A 676 27.79 -40.85 20.50
N MET A 677 26.95 -39.82 20.56
CA MET A 677 25.57 -39.93 21.07
C MET A 677 24.67 -40.72 20.12
N SER A 678 24.87 -40.62 18.81
CA SER A 678 24.14 -41.43 17.83
C SER A 678 24.40 -42.92 18.02
N VAL A 679 25.68 -43.31 18.15
CA VAL A 679 26.07 -44.70 18.41
C VAL A 679 25.59 -45.17 19.78
N ALA A 680 25.65 -44.31 20.81
CA ALA A 680 25.08 -44.61 22.12
C ALA A 680 23.58 -44.92 22.03
N ALA A 681 22.81 -44.09 21.32
CA ALA A 681 21.39 -44.29 21.12
C ALA A 681 21.11 -45.62 20.38
N LYS A 682 21.90 -45.93 19.35
CA LYS A 682 21.75 -47.17 18.57
C LYS A 682 22.06 -48.42 19.41
N LEU A 683 23.08 -48.35 20.27
CA LEU A 683 23.39 -49.42 21.24
C LEU A 683 22.27 -49.59 22.28
N LEU A 684 21.65 -48.50 22.72
CA LEU A 684 20.49 -48.56 23.63
C LEU A 684 19.25 -49.16 22.94
N THR A 685 19.02 -48.85 21.66
CA THR A 685 17.97 -49.52 20.86
C THR A 685 18.19 -51.03 20.86
N ASP A 686 19.40 -51.49 20.54
CA ASP A 686 19.78 -52.92 20.52
C ASP A 686 19.51 -53.59 21.88
N GLU A 687 19.96 -52.98 22.97
CA GLU A 687 19.76 -53.47 24.33
C GLU A 687 18.26 -53.54 24.72
N LEU A 688 17.46 -52.55 24.33
CA LEU A 688 16.03 -52.47 24.69
C LEU A 688 15.17 -53.43 23.86
N ASN A 689 15.47 -53.56 22.56
CA ASN A 689 14.74 -54.41 21.63
C ASN A 689 15.19 -55.88 21.68
N LYS A 690 16.30 -56.18 22.36
CA LYS A 690 16.95 -57.52 22.41
C LYS A 690 17.23 -58.10 21.01
N SER A 691 17.44 -57.22 20.03
CA SER A 691 17.64 -57.58 18.63
C SER A 691 19.07 -57.22 18.22
N PRO A 692 19.91 -58.19 17.87
CA PRO A 692 21.32 -57.92 17.59
C PRO A 692 21.47 -56.91 16.44
N LEU A 693 22.44 -56.02 16.58
CA LEU A 693 22.81 -55.07 15.51
C LEU A 693 23.14 -55.80 14.22
N SER A 694 22.69 -55.23 13.09
CA SER A 694 23.08 -55.73 11.77
C SER A 694 24.56 -55.46 11.49
N ASP A 695 25.20 -56.29 10.67
CA ASP A 695 26.61 -56.09 10.26
C ASP A 695 26.85 -54.71 9.61
N SER A 696 25.84 -54.19 8.90
CA SER A 696 25.88 -52.86 8.30
C SER A 696 25.88 -51.77 9.38
N ASP A 697 25.00 -51.86 10.37
CA ASP A 697 24.92 -50.90 11.47
C ASP A 697 26.18 -50.94 12.35
N LEU A 698 26.75 -52.14 12.55
CA LEU A 698 27.99 -52.32 13.29
C LEU A 698 29.17 -51.65 12.59
N LYS A 699 29.35 -51.89 11.28
CA LYS A 699 30.39 -51.23 10.47
C LYS A 699 30.23 -49.71 10.47
N LYS A 700 28.99 -49.23 10.29
CA LYS A 700 28.68 -47.79 10.32
C LYS A 700 29.03 -47.16 11.67
N GLY A 701 28.65 -47.81 12.78
CA GLY A 701 28.98 -47.34 14.12
C GLY A 701 30.49 -47.25 14.38
N ILE A 702 31.26 -48.25 13.93
CA ILE A 702 32.72 -48.26 14.02
C ILE A 702 33.32 -47.12 13.20
N GLU A 703 32.83 -46.88 11.98
CA GLU A 703 33.28 -45.78 11.12
C GLU A 703 33.01 -44.42 11.79
N MET A 704 31.80 -44.24 12.33
CA MET A 704 31.40 -43.01 13.03
C MET A 704 32.28 -42.72 14.25
N LEU A 705 32.55 -43.71 15.09
CA LEU A 705 33.44 -43.53 16.25
C LEU A 705 34.91 -43.39 15.85
N SER A 706 35.35 -44.05 14.79
CA SER A 706 36.69 -43.85 14.23
C SER A 706 36.87 -42.43 13.72
N ARG A 707 35.85 -41.87 13.07
CA ARG A 707 35.82 -40.47 12.62
C ARG A 707 35.85 -39.50 13.81
N ALA A 708 35.08 -39.77 14.87
CA ALA A 708 35.12 -38.97 16.09
C ALA A 708 36.50 -38.99 16.78
N GLY A 709 37.19 -40.14 16.77
CA GLY A 709 38.52 -40.29 17.36
C GLY A 709 39.64 -39.60 16.58
N LYS A 710 39.46 -39.35 15.28
CA LYS A 710 40.42 -38.67 14.40
C LYS A 710 40.43 -37.14 14.53
N LEU A 711 39.57 -36.54 15.37
CA LEU A 711 39.42 -35.09 15.56
C LEU A 711 40.10 -34.64 16.88
N PRO A 712 41.45 -34.62 16.94
CA PRO A 712 42.19 -34.86 18.18
C PRO A 712 42.35 -33.60 19.04
N SER A 713 42.18 -32.40 18.47
CA SER A 713 42.28 -31.13 19.21
C SER A 713 41.19 -31.01 20.28
N VAL A 714 40.06 -31.69 20.12
CA VAL A 714 38.82 -31.37 20.87
C VAL A 714 38.53 -32.32 22.05
N LEU A 715 39.01 -33.56 21.99
CA LEU A 715 38.90 -34.50 23.12
C LEU A 715 39.79 -34.08 24.32
N MET A 716 40.62 -33.04 24.15
CA MET A 716 41.70 -32.67 25.07
C MET A 716 41.66 -31.20 25.57
N THR A 717 40.80 -30.31 25.05
CA THR A 717 40.94 -28.84 25.19
C THR A 717 39.87 -28.11 26.00
N SER A 718 39.01 -28.80 26.76
CA SER A 718 38.16 -28.07 27.71
C SER A 718 38.85 -27.99 29.07
N ASP A 719 39.23 -26.76 29.47
CA ASP A 719 39.71 -26.40 30.82
C ASP A 719 38.70 -26.73 31.95
N GLN A 720 37.52 -27.29 31.61
CA GLN A 720 36.59 -27.91 32.55
C GLN A 720 36.89 -29.41 32.67
N LEU A 721 38.07 -29.73 33.20
CA LEU A 721 38.63 -31.09 33.20
C LEU A 721 37.85 -32.10 34.05
N GLU A 722 36.98 -31.66 34.97
CA GLU A 722 36.32 -32.55 35.93
C GLU A 722 34.99 -33.15 35.42
N ASP A 723 34.39 -32.60 34.35
CA ASP A 723 33.05 -33.02 33.87
C ASP A 723 33.03 -33.58 32.42
N ASN A 724 34.16 -33.62 31.72
CA ASN A 724 34.18 -34.05 30.32
C ASN A 724 34.25 -35.59 30.17
N ASN A 725 33.13 -36.27 30.40
CA ASN A 725 32.97 -37.72 30.20
C ASN A 725 33.02 -38.18 28.73
N LEU A 726 33.26 -37.27 27.78
CA LEU A 726 33.19 -37.56 26.35
C LEU A 726 34.23 -38.59 25.85
N PRO A 727 35.52 -38.52 26.25
CA PRO A 727 36.51 -39.55 25.87
C PRO A 727 36.18 -40.93 26.45
N PHE A 728 35.60 -40.96 27.66
CA PHE A 728 35.11 -42.19 28.26
C PHE A 728 33.92 -42.76 27.47
N LEU A 729 32.90 -41.95 27.16
CA LEU A 729 31.74 -42.39 26.39
C LEU A 729 32.13 -42.88 24.99
N HIS A 730 33.07 -42.21 24.32
CA HIS A 730 33.66 -42.68 23.05
C HIS A 730 34.25 -44.08 23.21
N THR A 731 35.19 -44.25 24.15
CA THR A 731 35.88 -45.52 24.39
C THR A 731 34.91 -46.63 24.78
N PHE A 732 33.95 -46.33 25.66
CA PHE A 732 32.95 -47.25 26.16
C PHE A 732 32.03 -47.77 25.04
N ASN A 733 31.51 -46.86 24.21
CA ASN A 733 30.66 -47.23 23.08
C ASN A 733 31.45 -47.98 22.00
N PHE A 734 32.69 -47.57 21.75
CA PHE A 734 33.57 -48.25 20.79
C PHE A 734 33.88 -49.68 21.25
N TYR A 735 34.21 -49.85 22.53
CA TYR A 735 34.43 -51.17 23.13
C TYR A 735 33.18 -52.05 23.00
N LYS A 736 31.99 -51.52 23.32
CA LYS A 736 30.72 -52.23 23.17
C LYS A 736 30.46 -52.71 21.74
N LEU A 737 30.82 -51.93 20.72
CA LEU A 737 30.71 -52.36 19.32
C LEU A 737 31.74 -53.47 19.01
N LEU A 738 33.00 -53.29 19.39
CA LEU A 738 34.03 -54.31 19.15
C LEU A 738 33.74 -55.62 19.89
N ASN A 739 33.07 -55.58 21.05
CA ASN A 739 32.68 -56.78 21.81
C ASN A 739 31.56 -57.59 21.13
N ARG A 740 30.89 -57.01 20.13
CA ARG A 740 29.90 -57.72 19.29
C ARG A 740 30.55 -58.35 18.06
N MET A 741 31.83 -58.10 17.82
CA MET A 741 32.61 -58.79 16.80
C MET A 741 33.26 -60.05 17.38
N ASP A 742 33.70 -60.95 16.50
CA ASP A 742 34.47 -62.13 16.88
C ASP A 742 35.78 -61.76 17.59
N THR A 743 36.43 -62.75 18.21
CA THR A 743 37.71 -62.63 18.93
C THR A 743 38.85 -61.98 18.12
N SER A 744 38.72 -61.88 16.80
CA SER A 744 39.59 -61.09 15.91
C SER A 744 39.69 -59.61 16.30
N ALA A 745 38.69 -59.05 17.00
CA ALA A 745 38.67 -57.67 17.47
C ALA A 745 39.42 -57.44 18.79
N HIS A 746 39.84 -58.50 19.50
CA HIS A 746 40.52 -58.40 20.80
C HIS A 746 41.77 -57.51 20.79
N PRO A 747 42.66 -57.55 19.76
CA PRO A 747 43.79 -56.63 19.70
C PRO A 747 43.37 -55.16 19.57
N GLN A 748 42.29 -54.89 18.83
CA GLN A 748 41.76 -53.53 18.66
C GLN A 748 41.13 -53.02 19.96
N GLN A 749 40.41 -53.89 20.68
CA GLN A 749 39.88 -53.59 22.02
C GLN A 749 40.99 -53.20 23.00
N LEU A 750 42.08 -53.98 23.03
CA LEU A 750 43.22 -53.70 23.90
C LEU A 750 43.92 -52.39 23.53
N GLN A 751 44.11 -52.12 22.24
CA GLN A 751 44.73 -50.87 21.79
C GLN A 751 43.86 -49.66 22.14
N LEU A 752 42.55 -49.74 21.93
CA LEU A 752 41.58 -48.69 22.28
C LEU A 752 41.66 -48.34 23.77
N VAL A 753 41.63 -49.35 24.62
CA VAL A 753 41.68 -49.17 26.08
C VAL A 753 43.03 -48.65 26.55
N LYS A 754 44.14 -49.11 25.97
CA LYS A 754 45.49 -48.58 26.25
C LYS A 754 45.59 -47.09 25.92
N ASN A 755 45.05 -46.69 24.77
CA ASN A 755 45.02 -45.28 24.34
C ASN A 755 44.20 -44.42 25.33
N PHE A 756 43.04 -44.91 25.78
CA PHE A 756 42.23 -44.21 26.78
C PHE A 756 42.93 -44.14 28.15
N ALA A 757 43.55 -45.23 28.60
CA ALA A 757 44.27 -45.27 29.87
C ALA A 757 45.47 -44.29 29.92
N ALA A 758 46.10 -44.03 28.77
CA ALA A 758 47.16 -43.03 28.63
C ALA A 758 46.64 -41.58 28.57
N SER A 759 45.32 -41.37 28.47
CA SER A 759 44.72 -40.03 28.36
C SER A 759 44.52 -39.35 29.71
N LYS A 760 44.56 -38.01 29.73
CA LYS A 760 44.33 -37.21 30.94
C LYS A 760 42.89 -37.27 31.48
N ALA A 761 41.92 -37.68 30.66
CA ALA A 761 40.51 -37.82 31.04
C ALA A 761 40.21 -39.17 31.72
N CYS A 762 41.18 -40.07 31.79
CA CYS A 762 41.04 -41.36 32.41
C CYS A 762 41.00 -41.23 33.94
N THR A 763 39.96 -41.78 34.57
CA THR A 763 39.89 -41.91 36.02
C THR A 763 39.88 -43.39 36.40
N PRO A 764 40.34 -43.76 37.61
CA PRO A 764 40.26 -45.13 38.10
C PRO A 764 38.84 -45.71 38.04
N GLY A 765 37.82 -44.88 38.30
CA GLY A 765 36.41 -45.29 38.17
C GLY A 765 35.97 -45.61 36.74
N HIS A 766 36.48 -44.88 35.73
CA HIS A 766 36.22 -45.18 34.32
C HIS A 766 36.81 -46.54 33.92
N LEU A 767 38.03 -46.85 34.38
CA LEU A 767 38.69 -48.12 34.10
C LEU A 767 37.93 -49.31 34.70
N LEU A 768 37.42 -49.17 35.93
CA LEU A 768 36.58 -50.20 36.56
C LEU A 768 35.27 -50.47 35.80
N LYS A 769 34.63 -49.43 35.23
CA LYS A 769 33.42 -49.60 34.42
C LYS A 769 33.69 -50.31 33.09
N LEU A 770 34.81 -49.99 32.44
CA LEU A 770 35.24 -50.70 31.23
C LEU A 770 35.59 -52.15 31.53
N GLU A 771 36.23 -52.39 32.67
CA GLU A 771 36.62 -53.73 33.12
C GLU A 771 35.40 -54.62 33.30
N GLU A 772 34.34 -54.08 33.91
CA GLU A 772 33.11 -54.82 34.13
C GLU A 772 32.52 -55.36 32.81
N ILE A 773 32.60 -54.59 31.72
CA ILE A 773 32.17 -55.05 30.40
C ILE A 773 33.18 -56.02 29.78
N ALA A 774 34.48 -55.85 30.03
CA ALA A 774 35.51 -56.74 29.52
C ALA A 774 35.48 -58.13 30.18
N SER A 775 35.09 -58.20 31.46
CA SER A 775 35.01 -59.44 32.24
C SER A 775 33.64 -60.14 32.15
N GLN A 776 32.60 -59.43 31.70
CA GLN A 776 31.25 -59.96 31.51
C GLN A 776 30.94 -60.21 30.02
N GLY A 777 30.08 -61.19 29.72
CA GLY A 777 29.58 -61.47 28.35
C GLY A 777 29.79 -62.90 27.89
N THR A 778 29.39 -63.19 26.64
CA THR A 778 29.52 -64.52 26.02
C THR A 778 30.96 -64.87 25.63
N GLN A 779 31.79 -63.87 25.34
CA GLN A 779 33.22 -64.02 25.04
C GLN A 779 34.03 -62.93 25.78
N PRO A 780 34.30 -63.08 27.09
CA PRO A 780 35.02 -62.07 27.86
C PRO A 780 36.50 -61.96 27.43
N ASN A 781 37.01 -60.74 27.36
CA ASN A 781 38.42 -60.47 27.06
C ASN A 781 39.20 -60.24 28.36
N LEU A 782 39.62 -61.35 28.98
CA LEU A 782 40.31 -61.34 30.28
C LEU A 782 41.64 -60.58 30.24
N GLN A 783 42.31 -60.52 29.08
CA GLN A 783 43.56 -59.74 28.92
C GLN A 783 43.30 -58.23 29.04
N VAL A 784 42.19 -57.74 28.48
CA VAL A 784 41.79 -56.34 28.62
C VAL A 784 41.33 -56.04 30.03
N ALA A 785 40.54 -56.94 30.64
CA ALA A 785 40.11 -56.79 32.03
C ALA A 785 41.30 -56.71 33.01
N GLU A 786 42.29 -57.60 32.85
CA GLU A 786 43.52 -57.58 33.65
C GLU A 786 44.31 -56.28 33.48
N PHE A 787 44.48 -55.81 32.23
CA PHE A 787 45.13 -54.52 31.94
C PHE A 787 44.40 -53.36 32.61
N LEU A 788 43.06 -53.30 32.51
CA LEU A 788 42.23 -52.25 33.10
C LEU A 788 42.35 -52.20 34.62
N LEU A 789 42.37 -53.35 35.29
CA LEU A 789 42.54 -53.42 36.75
C LEU A 789 43.92 -52.95 37.18
N LYS A 790 44.97 -53.42 36.50
CA LYS A 790 46.35 -52.97 36.76
C LYS A 790 46.48 -51.46 36.55
N ALA A 791 45.98 -50.95 35.43
CA ALA A 791 45.95 -49.52 35.15
C ALA A 791 45.15 -48.75 36.21
N SER A 792 43.99 -49.25 36.64
CA SER A 792 43.17 -48.62 37.68
C SER A 792 43.91 -48.51 39.01
N ILE A 793 44.64 -49.55 39.40
CA ILE A 793 45.47 -49.54 40.62
C ILE A 793 46.59 -48.52 40.48
N THR A 794 47.35 -48.55 39.37
CA THR A 794 48.45 -47.61 39.13
C THR A 794 47.98 -46.16 39.09
N THR A 795 46.90 -45.86 38.36
CA THR A 795 46.35 -44.50 38.26
C THR A 795 45.78 -44.02 39.60
N ALA A 796 45.11 -44.89 40.37
CA ALA A 796 44.59 -44.51 41.69
C ALA A 796 45.72 -44.24 42.70
N LEU A 797 46.80 -45.01 42.66
CA LEU A 797 47.98 -44.81 43.52
C LEU A 797 48.78 -43.56 43.14
N ALA A 798 48.81 -43.19 41.86
CA ALA A 798 49.49 -41.98 41.38
C ALA A 798 48.75 -40.67 41.71
N SER A 799 47.52 -40.75 42.24
CA SER A 799 46.72 -39.60 42.65
C SER A 799 47.29 -38.92 43.90
N HIS A 800 47.12 -37.59 44.01
CA HIS A 800 47.46 -36.83 45.22
C HIS A 800 46.63 -37.25 46.44
N SER A 801 45.48 -37.87 46.21
CA SER A 801 44.62 -38.51 47.22
C SER A 801 44.20 -39.91 46.73
N PRO A 802 44.98 -40.97 47.06
CA PRO A 802 44.66 -42.31 46.62
C PRO A 802 43.32 -42.81 47.19
N ASN A 803 42.44 -43.28 46.30
CA ASN A 803 41.15 -43.86 46.70
C ASN A 803 41.32 -45.37 46.96
N TYR A 804 41.58 -45.73 48.21
CA TYR A 804 41.77 -47.13 48.63
C TYR A 804 40.50 -48.00 48.49
N GLY A 805 39.31 -47.37 48.39
CA GLY A 805 38.07 -48.05 48.01
C GLY A 805 38.13 -48.61 46.59
N ILE A 806 38.56 -47.80 45.62
CA ILE A 806 38.72 -48.23 44.23
C ILE A 806 39.87 -49.24 44.09
N ILE A 807 41.00 -48.99 44.78
CA ILE A 807 42.18 -49.87 44.73
C ILE A 807 41.85 -51.27 45.26
N SER A 808 41.16 -51.35 46.39
CA SER A 808 40.78 -52.64 47.00
C SER A 808 39.80 -53.43 46.13
N ILE A 809 38.78 -52.78 45.55
CA ILE A 809 37.87 -53.41 44.58
C ILE A 809 38.65 -53.93 43.36
N ALA A 810 39.57 -53.12 42.82
CA ALA A 810 40.39 -53.51 41.67
C ALA A 810 41.29 -54.71 42.01
N LEU A 811 41.94 -54.71 43.17
CA LEU A 811 42.78 -55.82 43.65
C LEU A 811 41.98 -57.11 43.83
N ARG A 812 40.79 -57.03 44.45
CA ARG A 812 39.89 -58.17 44.63
C ARG A 812 39.48 -58.76 43.28
N ARG A 813 39.09 -57.92 42.32
CA ARG A 813 38.72 -58.38 40.96
C ARG A 813 39.93 -58.97 40.23
N LEU A 814 41.11 -58.37 40.37
CA LEU A 814 42.34 -58.84 39.73
C LEU A 814 42.75 -60.21 40.27
N ALA A 815 42.65 -60.41 41.59
CA ALA A 815 42.89 -61.71 42.22
C ALA A 815 41.92 -62.79 41.74
N ARG A 816 40.65 -62.44 41.44
CA ARG A 816 39.68 -63.38 40.85
C ARG A 816 40.06 -63.77 39.43
N ILE A 817 40.43 -62.80 38.58
CA ILE A 817 40.85 -63.07 37.20
C ILE A 817 42.13 -63.90 37.15
N ALA A 818 43.13 -63.56 37.96
CA ALA A 818 44.36 -64.34 38.09
C ALA A 818 44.06 -65.80 38.51
N GLY A 819 43.10 -66.00 39.43
CA GLY A 819 42.72 -67.34 39.88
C GLY A 819 42.00 -68.18 38.83
N LEU A 820 41.33 -67.54 37.86
CA LEU A 820 40.73 -68.25 36.71
C LEU A 820 41.80 -68.68 35.71
N GLN A 821 42.83 -67.86 35.50
CA GLN A 821 43.96 -68.18 34.61
C GLN A 821 44.85 -69.30 35.18
N ASP A 822 45.02 -69.38 36.51
CA ASP A 822 45.81 -70.43 37.17
C ASP A 822 45.17 -71.84 37.07
N SER A 823 43.86 -71.93 36.78
CA SER A 823 43.16 -73.22 36.62
C SER A 823 43.51 -73.98 35.33
N SER A 824 44.28 -73.37 34.41
CA SER A 824 44.71 -73.97 33.15
C SER A 824 46.00 -74.81 33.26
N GLY A 825 46.41 -75.21 34.46
CA GLY A 825 47.52 -76.15 34.69
C GLY A 825 48.92 -75.54 34.65
N SER A 826 49.05 -74.21 34.70
CA SER A 826 50.32 -73.51 34.87
C SER A 826 50.62 -73.33 36.36
N MET A 827 51.84 -73.68 36.80
CA MET A 827 52.37 -73.39 38.15
C MET A 827 52.62 -71.88 38.34
N SER A 828 51.65 -71.03 38.02
CA SER A 828 51.80 -69.58 38.14
C SER A 828 51.36 -69.12 39.53
N ASP A 829 52.20 -68.28 40.15
CA ASP A 829 51.94 -67.62 41.43
C ASP A 829 51.13 -66.32 41.24
N ALA A 830 50.39 -66.18 40.12
CA ALA A 830 49.75 -64.93 39.72
C ALA A 830 48.80 -64.37 40.79
N VAL A 831 47.98 -65.21 41.42
CA VAL A 831 47.13 -64.77 42.54
C VAL A 831 47.98 -64.35 43.74
N TYR A 832 49.08 -65.05 44.03
CA TYR A 832 49.97 -64.69 45.12
C TYR A 832 50.65 -63.33 44.88
N ASP A 833 51.02 -63.02 43.63
CA ASP A 833 51.60 -61.74 43.26
C ASP A 833 50.62 -60.58 43.44
N VAL A 834 49.33 -60.76 43.17
CA VAL A 834 48.29 -59.76 43.48
C VAL A 834 48.19 -59.53 45.00
N PHE A 835 48.26 -60.58 45.80
CA PHE A 835 48.26 -60.46 47.26
C PHE A 835 49.54 -59.80 47.80
N ARG A 836 50.70 -60.10 47.19
CA ARG A 836 51.96 -59.41 47.49
C ARG A 836 51.87 -57.92 47.15
N GLN A 837 51.27 -57.55 46.02
CA GLN A 837 51.02 -56.16 45.65
C GLN A 837 50.08 -55.49 46.65
N ALA A 838 49.00 -56.16 47.06
CA ALA A 838 48.08 -55.63 48.06
C ALA A 838 48.78 -55.42 49.42
N TYR A 839 49.61 -56.36 49.85
CA TYR A 839 50.43 -56.23 51.06
C TYR A 839 51.36 -55.01 50.96
N GLN A 840 52.09 -54.83 49.85
CA GLN A 840 52.97 -53.68 49.63
C GLN A 840 52.23 -52.33 49.73
N ILE A 841 50.98 -52.26 49.24
CA ILE A 841 50.15 -51.06 49.35
C ILE A 841 49.76 -50.80 50.80
N VAL A 842 49.42 -51.83 51.56
CA VAL A 842 48.89 -51.73 52.94
C VAL A 842 49.98 -51.39 53.97
N VAL A 843 51.22 -51.87 53.79
CA VAL A 843 52.33 -51.71 54.75
C VAL A 843 52.63 -50.24 55.10
N GLY A 844 52.28 -49.28 54.24
CA GLY A 844 52.50 -47.85 54.44
C GLY A 844 51.27 -47.02 54.87
N LEU A 845 50.11 -47.64 55.08
CA LEU A 845 48.85 -46.94 55.36
C LEU A 845 48.62 -46.70 56.85
N ARG A 846 47.89 -45.64 57.19
CA ARG A 846 47.40 -45.43 58.55
C ARG A 846 46.15 -46.26 58.81
N ASP A 847 45.90 -46.56 60.08
CA ASP A 847 44.71 -47.30 60.51
C ASP A 847 43.42 -46.62 60.01
N GLY A 848 42.57 -47.39 59.34
CA GLY A 848 41.28 -46.93 58.80
C GLY A 848 41.33 -46.36 57.37
N GLU A 849 42.49 -46.20 56.74
CA GLU A 849 42.58 -45.73 55.34
C GLU A 849 42.20 -46.81 54.32
N TYR A 850 42.45 -48.09 54.64
CA TYR A 850 42.03 -49.23 53.81
C TYR A 850 40.62 -49.71 54.19
N PRO A 851 39.74 -50.05 53.23
CA PRO A 851 38.37 -50.47 53.55
C PRO A 851 38.30 -51.72 54.42
N PHE A 852 37.51 -51.64 55.50
CA PHE A 852 37.40 -52.67 56.53
C PHE A 852 37.01 -54.05 55.98
N GLU A 853 35.96 -54.13 55.16
CA GLU A 853 35.47 -55.39 54.59
C GLU A 853 36.50 -56.03 53.64
N GLU A 854 37.27 -55.19 52.95
CA GLU A 854 38.31 -55.64 52.02
C GLU A 854 39.53 -56.18 52.76
N ALA A 855 39.95 -55.51 53.84
CA ALA A 855 41.02 -55.98 54.72
C ALA A 855 40.73 -57.39 55.29
N GLN A 856 39.49 -57.60 55.77
CA GLN A 856 39.05 -58.91 56.24
C GLN A 856 39.05 -59.94 55.12
N TRP A 857 38.50 -59.59 53.94
CA TRP A 857 38.48 -60.51 52.81
C TRP A 857 39.87 -60.93 52.37
N LEU A 858 40.83 -60.00 52.24
CA LEU A 858 42.21 -60.33 51.88
C LEU A 858 42.83 -61.30 52.90
N THR A 859 42.75 -60.96 54.19
CA THR A 859 43.38 -61.76 55.25
C THR A 859 42.77 -63.17 55.33
N LEU A 860 41.44 -63.26 55.36
CA LEU A 860 40.74 -64.54 55.44
C LEU A 860 40.88 -65.37 54.16
N THR A 861 40.92 -64.74 52.99
CA THR A 861 41.11 -65.47 51.72
C THR A 861 42.51 -66.07 51.62
N ALA A 862 43.55 -65.33 52.03
CA ALA A 862 44.91 -65.86 52.12
C ALA A 862 44.99 -67.03 53.13
N TRP A 863 44.36 -66.87 54.30
CA TRP A 863 44.30 -67.92 55.32
C TRP A 863 43.58 -69.18 54.81
N ASN A 864 42.43 -69.02 54.16
CA ASN A 864 41.65 -70.12 53.58
C ASN A 864 42.39 -70.83 52.44
N LYS A 865 43.10 -70.10 51.58
CA LYS A 865 43.98 -70.69 50.54
C LYS A 865 45.07 -71.56 51.17
N SER A 866 45.64 -71.11 52.29
CA SER A 866 46.62 -71.89 53.03
C SER A 866 46.03 -73.18 53.62
N GLY A 867 44.80 -73.12 54.15
CA GLY A 867 44.08 -74.29 54.66
C GLY A 867 43.70 -75.29 53.57
N LEU A 868 43.37 -74.82 52.36
CA LEU A 868 43.16 -75.69 51.19
C LEU A 868 44.46 -76.39 50.77
N ALA A 869 45.56 -75.63 50.60
CA ALA A 869 46.87 -76.19 50.24
C ALA A 869 47.35 -77.23 51.28
N SER A 870 47.12 -76.96 52.57
CA SER A 870 47.42 -77.88 53.67
C SER A 870 46.64 -79.20 53.54
N ARG A 871 45.33 -79.14 53.28
CA ARG A 871 44.49 -80.33 53.05
C ARG A 871 44.88 -81.13 51.80
N LEU A 872 45.47 -80.47 50.81
CA LEU A 872 45.97 -81.09 49.58
C LEU A 872 47.43 -81.57 49.70
N GLY A 873 48.05 -81.50 50.88
CA GLY A 873 49.43 -81.97 51.12
C GLY A 873 50.53 -81.05 50.57
N GLN A 874 50.18 -79.85 50.08
CA GLN A 874 51.12 -78.88 49.51
C GLN A 874 51.72 -77.99 50.60
N CYS A 875 52.60 -78.57 51.43
CA CYS A 875 53.15 -77.93 52.63
C CYS A 875 53.90 -76.62 52.36
N SER A 876 54.68 -76.53 51.28
CA SER A 876 55.41 -75.31 50.90
C SER A 876 54.48 -74.15 50.53
N ILE A 877 53.45 -74.42 49.73
CA ILE A 877 52.42 -73.46 49.32
C ILE A 877 51.56 -73.04 50.52
N ALA A 878 51.19 -73.99 51.39
CA ALA A 878 50.47 -73.70 52.63
C ALA A 878 51.27 -72.78 53.56
N ARG A 879 52.57 -73.02 53.77
CA ARG A 879 53.43 -72.13 54.57
C ARG A 879 53.46 -70.71 54.00
N LYS A 880 53.63 -70.61 52.69
CA LYS A 880 53.69 -69.33 51.97
C LYS A 880 52.40 -68.50 52.15
N TRP A 881 51.23 -69.12 52.00
CA TRP A 881 49.94 -68.45 52.17
C TRP A 881 49.59 -68.16 53.65
N MET A 882 49.96 -69.03 54.60
CA MET A 882 49.79 -68.76 56.04
C MET A 882 50.61 -67.53 56.46
N LYS A 883 51.86 -67.43 55.99
CA LYS A 883 52.72 -66.27 56.25
C LYS A 883 52.13 -64.97 55.69
N MET A 884 51.69 -64.97 54.43
CA MET A 884 51.02 -63.82 53.81
C MET A 884 49.78 -63.36 54.59
N ALA A 885 48.96 -64.30 55.06
CA ALA A 885 47.77 -63.99 55.86
C ALA A 885 48.12 -63.36 57.21
N ILE A 886 49.12 -63.89 57.92
CA ILE A 886 49.60 -63.31 59.18
C ILE A 886 50.19 -61.92 58.96
N ASP A 887 51.01 -61.76 57.92
CA ASP A 887 51.65 -60.49 57.59
C ASP A 887 50.58 -59.42 57.27
N LEU A 888 49.55 -59.75 56.49
CA LEU A 888 48.40 -58.86 56.25
C LEU A 888 47.61 -58.56 57.54
N ALA A 889 47.33 -59.58 58.37
CA ALA A 889 46.54 -59.43 59.59
C ALA A 889 47.16 -58.43 60.58
N ARG A 890 48.50 -58.34 60.63
CA ARG A 890 49.24 -57.42 61.51
C ARG A 890 49.01 -55.94 61.18
N HIS A 891 48.69 -55.62 59.91
CA HIS A 891 48.47 -54.24 59.45
C HIS A 891 47.01 -53.79 59.54
N PHE A 892 46.08 -54.66 59.95
CA PHE A 892 44.67 -54.32 60.05
C PHE A 892 44.18 -54.44 61.49
N GLU A 893 43.74 -53.33 62.09
CA GLU A 893 43.15 -53.30 63.44
C GLU A 893 42.04 -54.36 63.61
N SER A 894 41.22 -54.53 62.58
CA SER A 894 40.12 -55.50 62.54
C SER A 894 40.56 -56.97 62.69
N MET A 895 41.81 -57.28 62.39
CA MET A 895 42.35 -58.64 62.41
C MET A 895 43.28 -58.90 63.61
N LYS A 896 43.62 -57.90 64.43
CA LYS A 896 44.56 -58.02 65.56
C LYS A 896 44.20 -59.13 66.54
N GLN A 897 42.91 -59.31 66.84
CA GLN A 897 42.42 -60.37 67.74
C GLN A 897 42.69 -61.80 67.22
N TYR A 898 42.90 -61.97 65.91
CA TYR A 898 43.16 -63.28 65.30
C TYR A 898 44.65 -63.57 65.11
N VAL A 899 45.54 -62.56 65.19
CA VAL A 899 46.97 -62.70 64.88
C VAL A 899 47.65 -63.74 65.77
N SER A 900 47.45 -63.69 67.10
CA SER A 900 48.07 -64.64 68.04
C SER A 900 47.66 -66.09 67.77
N GLY A 901 46.37 -66.33 67.48
CA GLY A 901 45.87 -67.66 67.13
C GLY A 901 46.35 -68.15 65.75
N MET A 902 46.49 -67.24 64.78
CA MET A 902 47.07 -67.57 63.47
C MET A 902 48.57 -67.93 63.59
N GLU A 903 49.34 -67.20 64.41
CA GLU A 903 50.75 -67.48 64.67
C GLU A 903 50.97 -68.83 65.37
N GLU A 904 50.19 -69.13 66.41
CA GLU A 904 50.24 -70.43 67.11
C GLU A 904 49.95 -71.59 66.15
N HIS A 905 48.91 -71.45 65.31
CA HIS A 905 48.58 -72.47 64.31
C HIS A 905 49.67 -72.62 63.25
N PHE A 906 50.30 -71.52 62.81
CA PHE A 906 51.39 -71.55 61.85
C PHE A 906 52.65 -72.22 62.42
N GLU A 907 53.02 -71.95 63.67
CA GLU A 907 54.13 -72.63 64.35
C GLU A 907 53.87 -74.14 64.49
N ARG A 908 52.64 -74.52 64.87
CA ARG A 908 52.24 -75.93 64.95
C ARG A 908 52.31 -76.60 63.58
N PHE A 909 51.85 -75.91 62.53
CA PHE A 909 51.93 -76.40 61.16
C PHE A 909 53.38 -76.57 60.67
N GLN A 910 54.28 -75.63 60.99
CA GLN A 910 55.71 -75.75 60.66
C GLN A 910 56.37 -76.96 61.34
N LYS A 911 56.01 -77.25 62.59
CA LYS A 911 56.52 -78.41 63.34
C LYS A 911 56.05 -79.75 62.73
N VAL A 912 54.83 -79.79 62.17
CA VAL A 912 54.22 -81.00 61.58
C VAL A 912 54.62 -81.21 60.12
N SER A 913 54.85 -80.15 59.36
CA SER A 913 55.09 -80.21 57.90
C SER A 913 56.54 -80.49 57.47
N GLY A 914 57.51 -80.53 58.40
CA GLY A 914 58.93 -80.79 58.13
C GLY A 914 59.63 -79.65 57.34
N LYS A 915 60.91 -79.40 57.65
CA LYS A 915 61.75 -78.48 56.86
C LYS A 915 62.23 -79.18 55.60
N GLU A 916 61.78 -78.75 54.43
CA GLU A 916 62.58 -78.89 53.20
C GLU A 916 63.29 -77.55 52.95
N PRO A 917 64.55 -77.57 52.46
CA PRO A 917 65.39 -76.38 52.37
C PRO A 917 64.91 -75.41 51.28
N ASP A 918 64.93 -74.12 51.63
CA ASP A 918 64.92 -72.99 50.69
C ASP A 918 66.16 -73.08 49.80
N GLU A 919 66.00 -73.47 48.54
CA GLU A 919 66.93 -73.04 47.50
C GLU A 919 66.47 -71.70 46.93
N CYS A 920 67.44 -70.81 46.73
CA CYS A 920 67.35 -69.50 46.10
C CYS A 920 67.12 -68.30 47.05
N SER A 921 68.15 -67.99 47.83
CA SER A 921 68.55 -66.60 48.02
C SER A 921 70.07 -66.49 47.95
N GLN A 922 70.57 -66.00 46.81
CA GLN A 922 71.76 -65.13 46.68
C GLN A 922 72.18 -65.05 45.21
N GLN A 923 71.84 -63.92 44.58
CA GLN A 923 72.73 -63.27 43.62
C GLN A 923 72.40 -61.78 43.63
N ASP A 924 73.01 -61.07 44.58
CA ASP A 924 73.23 -59.63 44.48
C ASP A 924 74.17 -59.38 43.31
N GLY A 925 73.63 -58.88 42.21
CA GLY A 925 74.38 -58.30 41.11
C GLY A 925 74.20 -56.79 41.10
N ALA A 926 75.18 -56.07 41.62
CA ALA A 926 75.37 -54.66 41.28
C ALA A 926 75.58 -54.51 39.76
N PRO A 927 75.29 -53.33 39.18
CA PRO A 927 76.43 -52.58 38.66
C PRO A 927 76.34 -51.05 38.87
N SER A 928 77.47 -50.53 39.34
CA SER A 928 78.21 -49.36 38.85
C SER A 928 77.51 -48.31 37.97
N THR A 929 77.57 -47.08 38.47
CA THR A 929 77.65 -45.83 37.71
C THR A 929 78.78 -45.83 36.66
N SER A 930 78.48 -45.48 35.41
CA SER A 930 79.37 -44.69 34.56
C SER A 930 78.59 -43.95 33.47
N LEU A 931 78.48 -42.65 33.63
CA LEU A 931 78.18 -41.66 32.59
C LEU A 931 79.46 -41.40 31.77
N SER A 932 79.38 -41.60 30.46
CA SER A 932 80.11 -40.85 29.41
C SER A 932 79.25 -40.98 28.15
N GLY A 933 78.59 -39.93 27.64
CA GLY A 933 79.22 -38.76 27.03
C GLY A 933 79.69 -39.16 25.62
N SER A 934 78.79 -39.17 24.62
CA SER A 934 78.58 -38.08 23.63
C SER A 934 79.63 -38.16 22.49
N VAL A 935 79.42 -37.88 21.20
CA VAL A 935 78.51 -37.09 20.34
C VAL A 935 78.67 -37.73 18.93
N SER A 936 77.70 -37.78 17.99
CA SER A 936 77.58 -36.84 16.83
C SER A 936 76.77 -37.57 15.73
N GLN A 937 75.53 -37.16 15.41
CA GLN A 937 75.11 -36.21 14.35
C GLN A 937 74.96 -36.82 12.94
N PRO A 938 74.26 -36.18 11.98
CA PRO A 938 73.28 -35.06 12.04
C PRO A 938 71.93 -35.49 11.39
N GLY A 939 70.81 -34.76 11.39
CA GLY A 939 70.56 -33.34 11.58
C GLY A 939 70.08 -32.70 10.26
N LEU A 940 68.86 -32.14 10.30
CA LEU A 940 68.29 -31.04 9.49
C LEU A 940 67.82 -31.34 8.05
N ALA A 941 66.51 -31.26 7.82
CA ALA A 941 65.81 -30.04 7.37
C ALA A 941 64.29 -30.27 7.42
#